data_AF-A0A1F9MLQ0-F1
#
_entry.id   AF-A0A1F9MLQ0-F1
#
_cell.length_a   1.000
_cell.length_b   1.000
_cell.length_c   1.000
_cell.angle_alpha   90.00
_cell.angle_beta   90.00
_cell.angle_gamma   90.00
#
_symmetry.space_group_name_H-M   'P 1'
#
loop_
_entity.id
_entity.type
_entity.pdbx_description
1 polymer ?
#
loop_
_entity_poly.entity_id
_entity_poly.type
_entity_poly.pdbx_seq_one_letter_code
_entity_poly.pdbx_strand_id
1 'polypeptide(L)'
;MAFQITNSTALYAHGNLVNSYNSLAKSVERLSSGLRINRAADDPAGLYIASGLDSQAKSFGQAIRNSNDGVSIMQIMDDALYESVNILASIKTKAIQAAQDSQSTATRKTIQSDITKLLEELDIIAQTSTYNGQNLLTGIFSDKKFQVGAYAGEILSVSVDSAESIKVGHVRTAELTLTNSTGGAVELNFYSNLTNENLSIKSVSVQYDNSAENSMGALADAINAYKSTTGISAYDVVETTSSDPVEAGSTSSDFAINDIAIGTVTTLANDADNSLVTAINNKVSSHGITASITAEGQLKLVSSDGRAIKVAGTGTSLTAGDANAISTFGSIQLYQTGSYSINMSNLSEGLAVNFASGGLSFTGSLTTTINSTLATGSVLASTSTLEAGFTAGKTLLGADINGNIATTQDSTILTGSVLATASVIKKNTVLGGTAVNNGDITTTANSLFASGSIIEIGSTLEGGTYLTNDIEVGAVTIEAGTTLSADAILSADATITNAMLLLNGSIIKSGSTMTAGSYVGENITLNSAMTTSQNMTLLSSSTIADVNGVTSIAAGSTVGGDATLAAAVTTTQSMTLKSGSILVSGSTLANGSTIGGDATVNGAHTLSADLSLAAGSTLASGSVIEAGTVLTNDIVTTVGTISASATPTAIDYTTSGSNTLNLAMTLENASVIASGSVLAANAGGAASTELTSETTLRLSDLSVLTANDAQTAIVLVDAAIDDLNTIRIKVAATQNQFIANVSNLSSAQLNVQNAYSNIMDIDFAEETSIFSKMNVLVQSGGFALTQANAMTTNVLDLLQGGSASN
;
A
#
# COMPACT_ATOMS: atom_id res chain seq x y z
N MET A 1 -44.91 -69.19 94.45
CA MET A 1 -44.45 -68.07 93.59
C MET A 1 -43.06 -67.69 94.08
N ALA A 2 -42.03 -67.96 93.29
CA ALA A 2 -40.66 -67.60 93.63
C ALA A 2 -40.48 -66.10 93.43
N PHE A 3 -40.50 -65.32 94.52
CA PHE A 3 -40.03 -63.95 94.50
C PHE A 3 -38.50 -63.99 94.42
N GLN A 4 -37.94 -63.61 93.27
CA GLN A 4 -36.49 -63.49 93.09
C GLN A 4 -35.94 -62.38 94.03
N ILE A 5 -34.81 -62.65 94.70
CA ILE A 5 -34.12 -61.75 95.66
C ILE A 5 -33.35 -60.63 94.93
N THR A 6 -33.32 -60.64 93.60
CA THR A 6 -32.76 -59.56 92.79
C THR A 6 -33.66 -58.33 92.85
N ASN A 7 -33.17 -57.26 93.46
CA ASN A 7 -33.83 -55.95 93.51
C ASN A 7 -33.87 -55.32 92.11
N SER A 8 -34.83 -55.77 91.29
CA SER A 8 -35.02 -55.32 89.92
C SER A 8 -35.30 -53.81 89.87
N THR A 9 -36.06 -53.27 90.82
CA THR A 9 -36.33 -51.83 90.96
C THR A 9 -35.06 -50.99 91.15
N ALA A 10 -34.12 -51.44 91.99
CA ALA A 10 -32.84 -50.76 92.15
C ALA A 10 -31.91 -50.96 90.95
N LEU A 11 -31.94 -52.11 90.28
CA LEU A 11 -31.16 -52.34 89.06
C LEU A 11 -31.66 -51.46 87.90
N TYR A 12 -32.98 -51.31 87.75
CA TYR A 12 -33.59 -50.37 86.81
C TYR A 12 -33.25 -48.92 87.15
N ALA A 13 -33.34 -48.53 88.44
CA ALA A 13 -32.96 -47.19 88.88
C ALA A 13 -31.45 -46.92 88.66
N HIS A 14 -30.59 -47.90 88.92
CA HIS A 14 -29.15 -47.80 88.69
C HIS A 14 -28.81 -47.70 87.19
N GLY A 15 -29.43 -48.51 86.33
CA GLY A 15 -29.26 -48.41 84.87
C GLY A 15 -29.68 -47.03 84.32
N ASN A 16 -30.81 -46.49 84.80
CA ASN A 16 -31.26 -45.13 84.44
C ASN A 16 -30.33 -44.03 84.99
N LEU A 17 -29.77 -44.22 86.18
CA LEU A 17 -28.77 -43.31 86.77
C LEU A 17 -27.49 -43.32 85.95
N VAL A 18 -26.97 -44.48 85.57
CA VAL A 18 -25.78 -44.61 84.71
C VAL A 18 -26.02 -43.93 83.35
N ASN A 19 -27.19 -44.13 82.75
CA ASN A 19 -27.56 -43.43 81.51
C ASN A 19 -27.63 -41.90 81.69
N SER A 20 -28.17 -41.42 82.81
CA SER A 20 -28.23 -40.00 83.14
C SER A 20 -26.84 -39.42 83.41
N TYR A 21 -25.95 -40.17 84.06
CA TYR A 21 -24.56 -39.79 84.31
C TYR A 21 -23.76 -39.71 83.00
N ASN A 22 -23.90 -40.69 82.12
CA ASN A 22 -23.26 -40.67 80.80
C ASN A 22 -23.76 -39.50 79.94
N SER A 23 -25.05 -39.18 80.01
CA SER A 23 -25.63 -38.02 79.31
C SER A 23 -25.13 -36.70 79.89
N LEU A 24 -25.04 -36.58 81.22
CA LEU A 24 -24.45 -35.43 81.90
C LEU A 24 -22.98 -35.23 81.50
N ALA A 25 -22.19 -36.32 81.47
CA ALA A 25 -20.79 -36.28 81.07
C ALA A 25 -20.61 -35.80 79.62
N LYS A 26 -21.47 -36.25 78.70
CA LYS A 26 -21.50 -35.75 77.32
C LYS A 26 -21.87 -34.26 77.25
N SER A 27 -22.87 -33.80 78.00
CA SER A 27 -23.20 -32.37 78.07
C SER A 27 -22.04 -31.53 78.61
N VAL A 28 -21.30 -32.03 79.61
CA VAL A 28 -20.10 -31.35 80.13
C VAL A 28 -19.00 -31.29 79.06
N GLU A 29 -18.75 -32.38 78.33
CA GLU A 29 -17.79 -32.41 77.23
C GLU A 29 -18.16 -31.41 76.11
N ARG A 30 -19.44 -31.36 75.74
CA ARG A 30 -19.98 -30.40 74.77
C ARG A 30 -19.89 -28.95 75.24
N LEU A 31 -20.33 -28.64 76.46
CA LEU A 31 -20.24 -27.29 77.04
C LEU A 31 -18.80 -26.83 77.22
N SER A 32 -17.88 -27.75 77.55
CA SER A 32 -16.46 -27.42 77.72
C SER A 32 -15.73 -27.19 76.40
N SER A 33 -16.11 -27.90 75.34
CA SER A 33 -15.52 -27.76 74.00
C SER A 33 -16.18 -26.65 73.18
N GLY A 34 -17.43 -26.31 73.49
CA GLY A 34 -18.30 -25.49 72.64
C GLY A 34 -18.79 -26.22 71.38
N LEU A 35 -18.48 -27.51 71.22
CA LEU A 35 -18.77 -28.29 70.03
C LEU A 35 -19.82 -29.37 70.31
N ARG A 36 -20.81 -29.49 69.42
CA ARG A 36 -21.88 -30.49 69.44
C ARG A 36 -21.34 -31.87 69.10
N ILE A 37 -20.38 -31.92 68.18
CA ILE A 37 -19.72 -33.14 67.71
C ILE A 37 -18.27 -33.10 68.20
N ASN A 38 -17.95 -33.88 69.24
CA ASN A 38 -16.59 -33.93 69.80
C ASN A 38 -15.80 -35.14 69.32
N ARG A 39 -16.50 -36.22 68.96
CA ARG A 39 -15.89 -37.48 68.52
C ARG A 39 -16.68 -38.04 67.34
N ALA A 40 -16.02 -38.86 66.53
CA ALA A 40 -16.66 -39.54 65.39
C ALA A 40 -17.87 -40.41 65.79
N ALA A 41 -17.93 -40.87 67.04
CA ALA A 41 -19.05 -41.66 67.56
C ALA A 41 -20.33 -40.84 67.81
N ASP A 42 -20.26 -39.50 67.88
CA ASP A 42 -21.42 -38.66 68.14
C ASP A 42 -22.26 -38.43 66.88
N ASP A 43 -21.60 -38.15 65.74
CA ASP A 43 -22.20 -38.04 64.40
C ASP A 43 -21.11 -38.24 63.32
N PRO A 44 -20.94 -39.47 62.78
CA PRO A 44 -19.92 -39.74 61.77
C PRO A 44 -20.11 -38.94 60.48
N ALA A 45 -21.36 -38.72 60.05
CA ALA A 45 -21.68 -38.02 58.81
C ALA A 45 -21.48 -36.51 58.97
N GLY A 46 -21.95 -35.94 60.09
CA GLY A 46 -21.72 -34.54 60.45
C GLY A 46 -20.23 -34.22 60.56
N LEU A 47 -19.44 -35.09 61.21
CA LEU A 47 -17.99 -34.90 61.32
C LEU A 47 -17.28 -34.99 59.95
N TYR A 48 -17.70 -35.88 59.05
CA TYR A 48 -17.13 -36.00 57.70
C TYR A 48 -17.35 -34.71 56.89
N ILE A 49 -18.58 -34.20 56.87
CA ILE A 49 -18.91 -32.95 56.16
C ILE A 49 -18.17 -31.77 56.80
N ALA A 50 -18.19 -31.66 58.14
CA ALA A 50 -17.49 -30.60 58.85
C ALA A 50 -15.98 -30.62 58.58
N SER A 51 -15.35 -31.79 58.57
CA SER A 51 -13.92 -31.92 58.23
C SER A 51 -13.61 -31.50 56.80
N GLY A 52 -14.52 -31.80 55.85
CA GLY A 52 -14.42 -31.32 54.46
C GLY A 52 -14.53 -29.80 54.35
N LEU A 53 -15.49 -29.20 55.05
CA LEU A 53 -15.68 -27.74 55.10
C LEU A 53 -14.49 -27.04 55.78
N ASP A 54 -13.96 -27.58 56.88
CA ASP A 54 -12.76 -27.04 57.55
C ASP A 54 -11.53 -27.11 56.62
N SER A 55 -11.33 -28.24 55.93
CA SER A 55 -10.28 -28.35 54.92
C SER A 55 -10.45 -27.32 53.81
N GLN A 56 -11.66 -27.12 53.30
CA GLN A 56 -11.94 -26.14 52.26
C GLN A 56 -11.72 -24.70 52.75
N ALA A 57 -12.14 -24.37 53.97
CA ALA A 57 -11.92 -23.06 54.59
C ALA A 57 -10.43 -22.75 54.78
N LYS A 58 -9.62 -23.76 55.14
CA LYS A 58 -8.16 -23.65 55.22
C LYS A 58 -7.53 -23.46 53.84
N SER A 59 -8.00 -24.19 52.82
CA SER A 59 -7.56 -24.03 51.44
C SER A 59 -7.87 -22.64 50.89
N PHE A 60 -9.10 -22.13 51.11
CA PHE A 60 -9.44 -20.73 50.76
C PHE A 60 -8.56 -19.73 51.53
N GLY A 61 -8.29 -19.97 52.81
CA GLY A 61 -7.36 -19.15 53.58
C GLY A 61 -5.95 -19.08 52.98
N GLN A 62 -5.43 -20.19 52.43
CA GLN A 62 -4.15 -20.18 51.72
C GLN A 62 -4.26 -19.51 50.35
N ALA A 63 -5.33 -19.74 49.60
CA ALA A 63 -5.57 -19.10 48.30
C ALA A 63 -5.71 -17.56 48.44
N ILE A 64 -6.32 -17.07 49.51
CA ILE A 64 -6.38 -15.64 49.85
C ILE A 64 -4.96 -15.10 50.10
N ARG A 65 -4.13 -15.81 50.86
CA ARG A 65 -2.73 -15.42 51.08
C ARG A 65 -1.95 -15.38 49.77
N ASN A 66 -2.03 -16.42 48.94
CA ASN A 66 -1.40 -16.46 47.62
C ASN A 66 -1.89 -15.30 46.71
N SER A 67 -3.17 -14.95 46.79
CA SER A 67 -3.72 -13.84 46.02
C SER A 67 -3.22 -12.50 46.54
N ASN A 68 -3.09 -12.32 47.86
CA ASN A 68 -2.48 -11.12 48.46
C ASN A 68 -0.99 -11.01 48.13
N ASP A 69 -0.26 -12.12 48.04
CA ASP A 69 1.12 -12.13 47.54
C ASP A 69 1.14 -11.65 46.08
N GLY A 70 0.21 -12.14 45.25
CA GLY A 70 -0.01 -11.66 43.88
C GLY A 70 -0.25 -10.14 43.82
N VAL A 71 -1.15 -9.60 44.64
CA VAL A 71 -1.40 -8.14 44.77
C VAL A 71 -0.10 -7.40 45.13
N SER A 72 0.65 -7.91 46.11
CA SER A 72 1.88 -7.28 46.58
C SER A 72 2.96 -7.26 45.49
N ILE A 73 3.10 -8.35 44.72
CA ILE A 73 4.03 -8.43 43.60
C ILE A 73 3.62 -7.44 42.49
N MET A 74 2.33 -7.38 42.14
CA MET A 74 1.84 -6.42 41.13
C MET A 74 2.04 -4.97 41.59
N GLN A 75 1.90 -4.68 42.88
CA GLN A 75 2.13 -3.34 43.43
C GLN A 75 3.61 -2.94 43.33
N ILE A 76 4.54 -3.84 43.69
CA ILE A 76 5.98 -3.60 43.53
C ILE A 76 6.32 -3.33 42.05
N MET A 77 5.71 -4.07 41.12
CA MET A 77 5.90 -3.83 39.68
C MET A 77 5.36 -2.48 39.24
N ASP A 78 4.14 -2.10 39.62
CA ASP A 78 3.56 -0.82 39.22
C ASP A 78 4.35 0.37 39.80
N ASP A 79 4.79 0.29 41.06
CA ASP A 79 5.62 1.31 41.69
C ASP A 79 6.97 1.48 40.96
N ALA A 80 7.62 0.37 40.59
CA ALA A 80 8.86 0.40 39.82
C ALA A 80 8.65 0.95 38.40
N LEU A 81 7.58 0.53 37.71
CA LEU A 81 7.24 1.03 36.38
C LEU A 81 6.83 2.51 36.40
N TYR A 82 6.22 2.99 37.48
CA TYR A 82 5.94 4.41 37.67
C TYR A 82 7.23 5.23 37.68
N GLU A 83 8.25 4.75 38.40
CA GLU A 83 9.56 5.40 38.42
C GLU A 83 10.25 5.33 37.06
N SER A 84 10.18 4.18 36.37
CA SER A 84 10.65 4.05 34.99
C SER A 84 10.03 5.09 34.05
N VAL A 85 8.72 5.34 34.14
CA VAL A 85 8.04 6.37 33.34
C VAL A 85 8.50 7.79 33.72
N ASN A 86 8.75 8.08 35.00
CA ASN A 86 9.29 9.38 35.43
C ASN A 86 10.71 9.63 34.90
N ILE A 87 11.55 8.59 34.86
CA ILE A 87 12.87 8.64 34.24
C ILE A 87 12.73 8.93 32.74
N LEU A 88 11.85 8.24 32.02
CA LEU A 88 11.59 8.52 30.61
C LEU A 88 11.09 9.95 30.39
N ALA A 89 10.21 10.47 31.24
CA ALA A 89 9.78 11.87 31.16
C ALA A 89 10.94 12.87 31.37
N SER A 90 11.90 12.52 32.24
CA SER A 90 13.13 13.30 32.45
C SER A 90 14.06 13.23 31.23
N ILE A 91 14.20 12.04 30.62
CA ILE A 91 14.95 11.85 29.37
C ILE A 91 14.30 12.66 28.25
N LYS A 92 12.97 12.63 28.11
CA LYS A 92 12.23 13.44 27.12
C LYS A 92 12.51 14.92 27.30
N THR A 93 12.50 15.40 28.55
CA THR A 93 12.83 16.81 28.85
C THR A 93 14.25 17.17 28.42
N LYS A 94 15.22 16.28 28.65
CA LYS A 94 16.61 16.45 28.18
C LYS A 94 16.73 16.39 26.66
N ALA A 95 15.97 15.52 25.99
CA ALA A 95 15.92 15.46 24.53
C ALA A 95 15.33 16.75 23.94
N ILE A 96 14.26 17.29 24.52
CA ILE A 96 13.70 18.61 24.16
C ILE A 96 14.71 19.73 24.41
N GLN A 97 15.44 19.69 25.52
CA GLN A 97 16.51 20.66 25.80
C GLN A 97 17.61 20.57 24.73
N ALA A 98 18.04 19.35 24.39
CA ALA A 98 19.02 19.14 23.35
C ALA A 98 18.51 19.61 21.99
N ALA A 99 17.24 19.39 21.63
CA ALA A 99 16.66 19.78 20.34
C ALA A 99 16.76 21.28 20.04
N GLN A 100 16.94 22.15 21.05
CA GLN A 100 17.11 23.59 20.85
C GLN A 100 18.38 23.94 20.07
N ASP A 101 18.25 24.87 19.11
CA ASP A 101 19.36 25.29 18.23
C ASP A 101 20.44 26.10 18.96
N SER A 102 20.11 26.69 20.12
CA SER A 102 21.09 27.36 21.00
C SER A 102 22.08 26.39 21.66
N GLN A 103 21.90 25.08 21.52
CA GLN A 103 22.80 24.06 22.04
C GLN A 103 23.93 23.74 21.07
N SER A 104 25.15 23.97 21.52
CA SER A 104 26.37 23.51 20.83
C SER A 104 26.54 21.99 20.88
N THR A 105 27.38 21.44 20.00
CA THR A 105 27.79 20.02 20.04
C THR A 105 28.38 19.62 21.40
N ALA A 106 29.11 20.52 22.05
CA ALA A 106 29.69 20.26 23.37
C ALA A 106 28.62 20.14 24.48
N THR A 107 27.61 21.01 24.46
CA THR A 107 26.51 20.95 25.44
C THR A 107 25.60 19.75 25.19
N ARG A 108 25.31 19.41 23.93
CA ARG A 108 24.60 18.18 23.54
C ARG A 108 25.29 16.92 24.06
N LYS A 109 26.62 16.86 24.00
CA LYS A 109 27.40 15.73 24.56
C LYS A 109 27.25 15.59 26.08
N THR A 110 27.16 16.71 26.81
CA THR A 110 26.88 16.69 28.25
C THR A 110 25.47 16.20 28.54
N ILE A 111 24.48 16.68 27.78
CA ILE A 111 23.08 16.22 27.90
C ILE A 111 22.99 14.72 27.59
N GLN A 112 23.68 14.24 26.55
CA GLN A 112 23.77 12.82 26.22
C GLN A 112 24.33 12.00 27.39
N SER A 113 25.38 12.48 28.06
CA SER A 113 25.94 11.78 29.22
C SER A 113 24.94 11.68 30.39
N ASP A 114 24.10 12.70 30.60
CA ASP A 114 23.04 12.63 31.60
C ASP A 114 21.95 11.64 31.18
N ILE A 115 21.55 11.64 29.90
CA ILE A 115 20.59 10.69 29.35
C ILE A 115 21.09 9.25 29.50
N THR A 116 22.37 9.00 29.21
CA THR A 116 22.96 7.66 29.39
C THR A 116 22.88 7.18 30.84
N LYS A 117 23.08 8.06 31.83
CA LYS A 117 22.90 7.70 33.25
C LYS A 117 21.45 7.42 33.61
N LEU A 118 20.51 8.19 33.06
CA LEU A 118 19.09 7.94 33.25
C LEU A 118 18.65 6.61 32.62
N LEU A 119 19.19 6.25 31.45
CA LEU A 119 18.96 4.93 30.84
C LEU A 119 19.55 3.80 31.69
N GLU A 120 20.75 4.00 32.26
CA GLU A 120 21.34 3.05 33.20
C GLU A 120 20.48 2.89 34.46
N GLU A 121 19.94 3.98 35.01
CA GLU A 121 19.03 3.94 36.15
C GLU A 121 17.71 3.22 35.82
N LEU A 122 17.15 3.47 34.63
CA LEU A 122 15.98 2.74 34.12
C LEU A 122 16.24 1.22 34.09
N ASP A 123 17.38 0.80 33.54
CA ASP A 123 17.76 -0.61 33.46
C ASP A 123 18.05 -1.21 34.85
N ILE A 124 18.65 -0.45 35.76
CA ILE A 124 18.84 -0.85 37.16
C ILE A 124 17.48 -1.10 37.82
N ILE A 125 16.50 -0.22 37.66
CA ILE A 125 15.15 -0.43 38.22
C ILE A 125 14.53 -1.72 37.67
N ALA A 126 14.61 -1.93 36.35
CA ALA A 126 14.08 -3.14 35.72
C ALA A 126 14.76 -4.42 36.26
N GLN A 127 16.09 -4.41 36.44
CA GLN A 127 16.88 -5.57 36.86
C GLN A 127 16.87 -5.82 38.38
N THR A 128 16.69 -4.78 39.20
CA THR A 128 16.72 -4.88 40.68
C THR A 128 15.33 -5.02 41.31
N SER A 129 14.27 -4.74 40.55
CA SER A 129 12.88 -5.00 40.97
C SER A 129 12.63 -6.50 41.06
N THR A 130 12.87 -7.06 42.25
CA THR A 130 12.77 -8.49 42.52
C THR A 130 11.79 -8.79 43.65
N TYR A 131 11.16 -9.97 43.55
CA TYR A 131 10.41 -10.55 44.65
C TYR A 131 10.93 -11.96 44.92
N ASN A 132 11.41 -12.20 46.15
CA ASN A 132 11.99 -13.47 46.56
C ASN A 132 13.07 -13.99 45.57
N GLY A 133 13.92 -13.08 45.08
CA GLY A 133 15.00 -13.39 44.13
C GLY A 133 14.57 -13.59 42.67
N GLN A 134 13.28 -13.44 42.34
CA GLN A 134 12.80 -13.45 40.95
C GLN A 134 12.67 -12.02 40.42
N ASN A 135 13.28 -11.75 39.26
CA ASN A 135 13.13 -10.49 38.55
C ASN A 135 11.71 -10.34 38.01
N LEU A 136 11.15 -9.15 38.20
CA LEU A 136 9.75 -8.88 37.87
C LEU A 136 9.57 -8.20 36.51
N LEU A 137 10.54 -7.38 36.09
CA LEU A 137 10.40 -6.45 34.94
C LEU A 137 11.35 -6.74 33.77
N THR A 138 12.11 -7.84 33.81
CA THR A 138 13.08 -8.18 32.73
C THR A 138 12.45 -9.09 31.65
N GLY A 139 11.12 -9.26 31.64
CA GLY A 139 10.41 -10.18 30.74
C GLY A 139 10.53 -11.67 31.11
N ILE A 140 11.35 -12.03 32.11
CA ILE A 140 11.47 -13.40 32.63
C ILE A 140 10.24 -13.78 33.47
N PHE A 141 9.51 -12.79 33.99
CA PHE A 141 8.26 -12.97 34.71
C PHE A 141 7.09 -13.25 33.75
N SER A 142 7.22 -14.32 32.97
CA SER A 142 6.22 -14.80 32.04
C SER A 142 5.63 -16.14 32.51
N ASP A 143 4.34 -16.35 32.26
CA ASP A 143 3.56 -17.54 32.58
C ASP A 143 3.67 -17.98 34.06
N LYS A 144 3.73 -17.01 34.97
CA LYS A 144 3.79 -17.26 36.41
C LYS A 144 2.41 -17.60 36.94
N LYS A 145 2.29 -18.80 37.52
CA LYS A 145 1.02 -19.39 37.95
C LYS A 145 0.81 -19.21 39.45
N PHE A 146 -0.30 -18.58 39.82
CA PHE A 146 -0.73 -18.42 41.20
C PHE A 146 -1.92 -19.33 41.46
N GLN A 147 -1.81 -20.22 42.46
CA GLN A 147 -2.95 -21.01 42.93
C GLN A 147 -3.86 -20.09 43.75
N VAL A 148 -5.00 -19.74 43.18
CA VAL A 148 -5.92 -18.74 43.69
C VAL A 148 -7.30 -19.31 44.04
N GLY A 149 -7.37 -20.63 44.22
CA GLY A 149 -8.57 -21.33 44.68
C GLY A 149 -8.24 -22.57 45.50
N ALA A 150 -9.28 -23.25 45.97
CA ALA A 150 -9.16 -24.43 46.84
C ALA A 150 -8.92 -25.74 46.06
N TYR A 151 -9.23 -25.78 44.76
CA TYR A 151 -9.15 -26.97 43.92
C TYR A 151 -8.02 -26.88 42.89
N ALA A 152 -7.56 -28.05 42.44
CA ALA A 152 -6.51 -28.14 41.43
C ALA A 152 -6.95 -27.47 40.11
N GLY A 153 -6.10 -26.61 39.55
CA GLY A 153 -6.36 -25.91 38.29
C GLY A 153 -7.00 -24.53 38.44
N GLU A 154 -7.39 -24.12 39.65
CA GLU A 154 -7.85 -22.76 39.95
C GLU A 154 -6.66 -21.79 40.02
N ILE A 155 -6.10 -21.49 38.84
CA ILE A 155 -4.85 -20.76 38.67
C ILE A 155 -5.08 -19.44 37.94
N LEU A 156 -4.47 -18.37 38.44
CA LEU A 156 -4.28 -17.12 37.70
C LEU A 156 -2.86 -17.10 37.14
N SER A 157 -2.73 -16.94 35.82
CA SER A 157 -1.44 -16.83 35.15
C SER A 157 -1.11 -15.37 34.90
N VAL A 158 0.13 -14.98 35.18
CA VAL A 158 0.62 -13.61 35.05
C VAL A 158 1.85 -13.60 34.15
N SER A 159 1.82 -12.74 33.15
CA SER A 159 2.93 -12.50 32.24
C SER A 159 3.18 -11.00 32.12
N VAL A 160 4.42 -10.59 32.31
CA VAL A 160 4.85 -9.19 32.27
C VAL A 160 5.98 -9.08 31.25
N ASP A 161 5.82 -8.15 30.31
CA ASP A 161 6.81 -7.88 29.27
C ASP A 161 8.05 -7.18 29.88
N SER A 162 9.17 -7.16 29.15
CA SER A 162 10.38 -6.49 29.66
C SER A 162 10.25 -4.97 29.60
N ALA A 163 10.69 -4.30 30.66
CA ALA A 163 10.80 -2.85 30.78
C ALA A 163 12.23 -2.32 30.53
N GLU A 164 13.16 -3.20 30.13
CA GLU A 164 14.56 -2.82 29.85
C GLU A 164 14.65 -1.93 28.60
N SER A 165 15.62 -1.02 28.58
CA SER A 165 15.86 -0.07 27.49
C SER A 165 16.06 -0.73 26.12
N ILE A 166 16.57 -1.95 26.11
CA ILE A 166 16.78 -2.76 24.89
C ILE A 166 15.50 -3.44 24.36
N LYS A 167 14.39 -3.40 25.12
CA LYS A 167 13.12 -4.08 24.81
C LYS A 167 11.94 -3.12 24.68
N VAL A 168 12.12 -1.83 24.96
CA VAL A 168 11.08 -0.81 24.86
C VAL A 168 11.49 0.30 23.89
N GLY A 169 10.51 1.06 23.41
CA GLY A 169 10.72 2.20 22.53
C GLY A 169 11.19 1.76 21.15
N HIS A 170 10.44 0.87 20.49
CA HIS A 170 10.76 0.50 19.12
C HIS A 170 10.19 1.55 18.15
N VAL A 171 11.07 2.14 17.34
CA VAL A 171 10.67 3.06 16.28
C VAL A 171 11.40 2.70 15.00
N ARG A 172 10.65 2.56 13.91
CA ARG A 172 11.19 2.49 12.55
C ARG A 172 11.35 3.92 12.02
N THR A 173 12.54 4.26 11.57
CA THR A 173 12.81 5.54 10.90
C THR A 173 13.10 5.30 9.43
N ALA A 174 12.71 6.24 8.58
CA ALA A 174 13.11 6.25 7.18
C ALA A 174 13.08 7.69 6.65
N GLU A 175 13.85 7.97 5.62
CA GLU A 175 13.95 9.29 5.01
C GLU A 175 13.26 9.28 3.65
N LEU A 176 12.31 10.18 3.44
CA LEU A 176 11.60 10.37 2.19
C LEU A 176 12.20 11.55 1.44
N THR A 177 12.73 11.30 0.23
CA THR A 177 13.37 12.33 -0.60
C THR A 177 12.71 12.40 -1.97
N LEU A 178 12.82 13.55 -2.63
CA LEU A 178 12.50 13.68 -4.05
C LEU A 178 13.68 13.17 -4.87
N THR A 179 13.39 12.31 -5.84
CA THR A 179 14.40 11.80 -6.79
C THR A 179 14.62 12.74 -7.97
N ASN A 180 13.71 13.70 -8.18
CA ASN A 180 13.84 14.72 -9.23
C ASN A 180 14.34 16.06 -8.67
N SER A 181 15.04 16.84 -9.51
CA SER A 181 15.57 18.16 -9.12
C SER A 181 14.64 19.32 -9.48
N THR A 182 13.48 19.04 -10.09
CA THR A 182 12.53 20.07 -10.57
C THR A 182 11.29 20.23 -9.70
N GLY A 183 11.01 19.30 -8.79
CA GLY A 183 9.77 19.31 -7.99
C GLY A 183 8.57 18.75 -8.76
N GLY A 184 7.37 18.90 -8.19
CA GLY A 184 6.12 18.36 -8.74
C GLY A 184 5.08 18.00 -7.67
N ALA A 185 3.88 17.60 -8.11
CA ALA A 185 2.89 16.96 -7.26
C ALA A 185 3.40 15.61 -6.75
N VAL A 186 3.39 15.44 -5.43
CA VAL A 186 3.78 14.20 -4.76
C VAL A 186 2.51 13.45 -4.36
N GLU A 187 2.36 12.23 -4.86
CA GLU A 187 1.26 11.33 -4.55
C GLU A 187 1.78 10.06 -3.86
N LEU A 188 1.36 9.86 -2.61
CA LEU A 188 1.86 8.77 -1.77
C LEU A 188 0.74 7.79 -1.39
N ASN A 189 1.05 6.50 -1.45
CA ASN A 189 0.28 5.44 -0.81
C ASN A 189 1.10 4.79 0.30
N PHE A 190 0.61 4.80 1.53
CA PHE A 190 1.20 4.04 2.64
C PHE A 190 0.37 2.80 2.95
N TYR A 191 1.03 1.68 3.20
CA TYR A 191 0.39 0.51 3.79
C TYR A 191 0.27 0.71 5.31
N SER A 192 -0.95 0.70 5.83
CA SER A 192 -1.18 0.74 7.27
C SER A 192 -1.09 -0.67 7.86
N ASN A 193 -0.07 -0.93 8.68
CA ASN A 193 0.05 -2.18 9.44
C ASN A 193 -1.04 -2.30 10.54
N LEU A 194 -1.72 -1.19 10.88
CA LEU A 194 -2.77 -1.16 11.91
C LEU A 194 -4.12 -1.60 11.34
N THR A 195 -4.45 -1.15 10.13
CA THR A 195 -5.74 -1.43 9.47
C THR A 195 -5.64 -2.49 8.37
N ASN A 196 -4.42 -2.85 7.96
CA ASN A 196 -4.13 -3.81 6.90
C ASN A 196 -4.66 -3.37 5.51
N GLU A 197 -4.62 -2.05 5.25
CA GLU A 197 -5.10 -1.41 4.02
C GLU A 197 -4.07 -0.42 3.46
N ASN A 198 -4.13 -0.17 2.15
CA ASN A 198 -3.37 0.91 1.50
C ASN A 198 -4.15 2.23 1.60
N LEU A 199 -3.47 3.29 2.05
CA LEU A 199 -4.06 4.60 2.24
C LEU A 199 -3.38 5.64 1.34
N SER A 200 -4.17 6.29 0.50
CA SER A 200 -3.73 7.41 -0.33
C SER A 200 -3.68 8.70 0.46
N ILE A 201 -2.51 9.30 0.51
CA ILE A 201 -2.30 10.61 1.13
C ILE A 201 -2.70 11.70 0.15
N LYS A 202 -3.17 12.83 0.68
CA LYS A 202 -3.52 14.00 -0.13
C LYS A 202 -2.30 14.45 -0.94
N SER A 203 -2.47 14.61 -2.25
CA SER A 203 -1.43 15.13 -3.13
C SER A 203 -0.99 16.54 -2.72
N VAL A 204 0.32 16.78 -2.65
CA VAL A 204 0.94 18.08 -2.34
C VAL A 204 1.98 18.38 -3.40
N SER A 205 1.92 19.59 -3.98
CA SER A 205 2.94 20.06 -4.93
C SER A 205 4.16 20.56 -4.18
N VAL A 206 5.35 20.18 -4.58
CA VAL A 206 6.61 20.63 -3.97
C VAL A 206 7.38 21.38 -5.04
N GLN A 207 7.66 22.68 -4.83
CA GLN A 207 8.23 23.56 -5.85
C GLN A 207 9.21 24.59 -5.27
N TYR A 208 10.08 25.13 -6.14
CA TYR A 208 10.94 26.27 -5.83
C TYR A 208 10.22 27.60 -6.09
N ASP A 209 9.06 27.81 -5.47
CA ASP A 209 8.19 28.98 -5.71
C ASP A 209 8.03 29.89 -4.48
N ASN A 210 8.82 29.64 -3.42
CA ASN A 210 8.76 30.36 -2.15
C ASN A 210 7.39 30.28 -1.44
N SER A 211 6.59 29.23 -1.70
CA SER A 211 5.33 28.97 -0.99
C SER A 211 5.54 27.94 0.12
N ALA A 212 4.95 28.20 1.30
CA ALA A 212 4.89 27.23 2.38
C ALA A 212 3.86 26.13 2.09
N GLU A 213 2.86 26.41 1.26
CA GLU A 213 1.82 25.46 0.84
C GLU A 213 2.34 24.45 -0.19
N ASN A 214 3.36 24.83 -0.97
CA ASN A 214 3.99 23.97 -1.97
C ASN A 214 5.35 23.41 -1.50
N SER A 215 5.38 22.84 -0.29
CA SER A 215 6.62 22.56 0.45
C SER A 215 6.73 21.14 1.03
N MET A 216 7.91 20.78 1.53
CA MET A 216 8.10 19.55 2.32
C MET A 216 7.33 19.60 3.64
N GLY A 217 7.22 20.78 4.26
CA GLY A 217 6.40 20.98 5.46
C GLY A 217 4.93 20.64 5.20
N ALA A 218 4.37 21.13 4.09
CA ALA A 218 2.99 20.83 3.70
C ALA A 218 2.78 19.33 3.40
N LEU A 219 3.78 18.65 2.82
CA LEU A 219 3.74 17.20 2.59
C LEU A 219 3.84 16.42 3.92
N ALA A 220 4.69 16.84 4.85
CA ALA A 220 4.78 16.25 6.18
C ALA A 220 3.45 16.40 6.96
N ASP A 221 2.82 17.57 6.89
CA ASP A 221 1.48 17.81 7.45
C ASP A 221 0.42 16.91 6.81
N ALA A 222 0.47 16.73 5.48
CA ALA A 222 -0.44 15.83 4.78
C ALA A 222 -0.28 14.37 5.23
N ILE A 223 0.94 13.90 5.50
CA ILE A 223 1.19 12.56 6.06
C ILE A 223 0.67 12.48 7.51
N ASN A 224 1.00 13.48 8.34
CA ASN A 224 0.59 13.54 9.74
C ASN A 224 -0.93 13.59 9.94
N ALA A 225 -1.68 14.15 8.98
CA ALA A 225 -3.14 14.15 9.00
C ALA A 225 -3.74 12.73 9.08
N TYR A 226 -3.01 11.72 8.58
CA TYR A 226 -3.41 10.31 8.61
C TYR A 226 -2.69 9.48 9.70
N LYS A 227 -1.90 10.11 10.59
CA LYS A 227 -1.12 9.45 11.64
C LYS A 227 -1.93 8.47 12.50
N SER A 228 -3.17 8.81 12.83
CA SER A 228 -4.06 7.94 13.63
C SER A 228 -4.40 6.61 12.95
N THR A 229 -4.32 6.57 11.61
CA THR A 229 -4.65 5.39 10.80
C THR A 229 -3.40 4.66 10.33
N THR A 230 -2.35 5.39 9.93
CA THR A 230 -1.09 4.79 9.44
C THR A 230 -0.13 4.41 10.56
N GLY A 231 -0.21 5.09 11.72
CA GLY A 231 0.82 5.02 12.76
C GLY A 231 2.14 5.70 12.38
N ILE A 232 2.17 6.43 11.25
CA ILE A 232 3.36 7.10 10.73
C ILE A 232 3.28 8.58 11.08
N SER A 233 4.34 9.10 11.70
CA SER A 233 4.57 10.53 11.88
C SER A 233 5.64 11.00 10.90
N ALA A 234 5.51 12.22 10.42
CA ALA A 234 6.44 12.84 9.48
C ALA A 234 6.97 14.16 10.06
N TYR A 235 8.23 14.47 9.78
CA TYR A 235 8.86 15.73 10.11
C TYR A 235 9.69 16.20 8.91
N ASP A 236 9.52 17.45 8.48
CA ASP A 236 10.31 18.01 7.40
C ASP A 236 11.70 18.44 7.88
N VAL A 237 12.70 18.15 7.05
CA VAL A 237 14.09 18.55 7.26
C VAL A 237 14.54 19.28 6.02
N VAL A 238 14.41 20.62 6.05
CA VAL A 238 14.81 21.47 4.94
C VAL A 238 15.97 22.38 5.37
N GLU A 239 17.16 21.81 5.30
CA GLU A 239 18.42 22.51 5.57
C GLU A 239 19.49 22.12 4.56
N THR A 240 20.47 23.00 4.41
CA THR A 240 21.63 22.80 3.52
C THR A 240 22.82 23.53 4.09
N THR A 241 24.01 22.98 3.91
CA THR A 241 25.28 23.58 4.36
C THR A 241 26.24 23.61 3.18
N SER A 242 26.93 24.73 2.98
CA SER A 242 27.93 24.85 1.92
C SER A 242 29.05 23.83 2.11
N SER A 243 29.55 23.26 1.01
CA SER A 243 30.67 22.31 1.04
C SER A 243 31.93 22.95 1.62
N ASP A 244 32.19 24.19 1.21
CA ASP A 244 33.39 24.93 1.58
C ASP A 244 33.04 26.08 2.54
N PRO A 245 33.99 26.48 3.40
CA PRO A 245 33.85 27.68 4.23
C PRO A 245 33.65 28.94 3.37
N VAL A 246 32.96 29.94 3.93
CA VAL A 246 32.76 31.23 3.24
C VAL A 246 34.12 31.91 3.04
N GLU A 247 34.45 32.24 1.78
CA GLU A 247 35.68 32.96 1.45
C GLU A 247 35.47 34.48 1.48
N ALA A 248 36.55 35.21 1.72
CA ALA A 248 36.53 36.67 1.62
C ALA A 248 36.29 37.09 0.16
N GLY A 249 35.22 37.87 -0.08
CA GLY A 249 34.84 38.24 -1.44
C GLY A 249 33.51 38.99 -1.48
N SER A 250 32.86 38.98 -2.64
CA SER A 250 31.52 39.54 -2.78
C SER A 250 30.59 38.55 -3.48
N THR A 251 29.31 38.55 -3.08
CA THR A 251 28.24 37.88 -3.82
C THR A 251 27.95 38.61 -5.15
N SER A 252 27.34 37.94 -6.12
CA SER A 252 26.99 38.60 -7.40
C SER A 252 25.77 39.52 -7.24
N SER A 253 25.56 40.42 -8.21
CA SER A 253 24.47 41.40 -8.17
C SER A 253 23.08 40.77 -8.22
N ASP A 254 22.98 39.56 -8.75
CA ASP A 254 21.79 38.72 -8.85
C ASP A 254 21.64 37.73 -7.68
N PHE A 255 22.45 37.86 -6.62
CA PHE A 255 22.34 37.00 -5.45
C PHE A 255 20.93 37.08 -4.85
N ALA A 256 20.24 35.95 -4.83
CA ALA A 256 18.86 35.84 -4.39
C ALA A 256 18.60 34.53 -3.65
N ILE A 257 17.70 34.59 -2.67
CA ILE A 257 17.23 33.45 -1.89
C ILE A 257 15.72 33.34 -2.10
N ASN A 258 15.23 32.19 -2.57
CA ASN A 258 13.83 31.98 -2.96
C ASN A 258 13.26 33.09 -3.84
N ASP A 259 14.04 33.46 -4.87
CA ASP A 259 13.74 34.54 -5.82
C ASP A 259 13.65 35.96 -5.20
N ILE A 260 14.00 36.11 -3.92
CA ILE A 260 14.14 37.42 -3.26
C ILE A 260 15.59 37.90 -3.37
N ALA A 261 15.79 39.02 -4.05
CA ALA A 261 17.11 39.62 -4.20
C ALA A 261 17.70 40.06 -2.85
N ILE A 262 18.88 39.51 -2.53
CA ILE A 262 19.75 39.96 -1.44
C ILE A 262 20.75 41.00 -1.97
N GLY A 263 21.25 40.77 -3.20
CA GLY A 263 22.19 41.64 -3.90
C GLY A 263 23.65 41.43 -3.49
N THR A 264 24.53 42.33 -3.92
CA THR A 264 25.97 42.27 -3.65
C THR A 264 26.26 42.55 -2.17
N VAL A 265 26.82 41.54 -1.49
CA VAL A 265 27.29 41.60 -0.11
C VAL A 265 28.78 41.29 -0.12
N THR A 266 29.59 42.16 0.48
CA THR A 266 31.03 41.94 0.65
C THR A 266 31.28 41.40 2.05
N THR A 267 32.02 40.31 2.14
CA THR A 267 32.15 39.48 3.34
C THR A 267 33.62 39.17 3.61
N LEU A 268 33.98 38.95 4.87
CA LEU A 268 35.28 38.41 5.23
C LEU A 268 35.26 36.87 5.24
N ALA A 269 36.44 36.26 5.31
CA ALA A 269 36.55 34.81 5.45
C ALA A 269 35.78 34.33 6.70
N ASN A 270 35.05 33.23 6.55
CA ASN A 270 34.12 32.65 7.53
C ASN A 270 33.02 33.63 7.99
N ASP A 271 32.69 34.65 7.18
CA ASP A 271 31.76 35.74 7.52
C ASP A 271 32.06 36.35 8.90
N ALA A 272 33.33 36.60 9.20
CA ALA A 272 33.77 37.10 10.51
C ALA A 272 33.14 38.45 10.91
N ASP A 273 32.64 39.20 9.93
CA ASP A 273 31.90 40.46 10.09
C ASP A 273 30.37 40.29 10.15
N ASN A 274 29.86 39.06 10.05
CA ASN A 274 28.44 38.68 10.00
C ASN A 274 27.65 39.39 8.89
N SER A 275 28.31 39.88 7.84
CA SER A 275 27.65 40.68 6.80
C SER A 275 26.78 39.81 5.90
N LEU A 276 27.21 38.59 5.55
CA LEU A 276 26.43 37.65 4.75
C LEU A 276 25.20 37.17 5.51
N VAL A 277 25.40 36.66 6.72
CA VAL A 277 24.34 36.16 7.57
C VAL A 277 23.32 37.25 7.86
N THR A 278 23.77 38.47 8.16
CA THR A 278 22.87 39.61 8.41
C THR A 278 22.09 40.00 7.16
N ALA A 279 22.72 40.02 5.99
CA ALA A 279 22.05 40.37 4.74
C ALA A 279 20.92 39.38 4.39
N ILE A 280 21.15 38.08 4.56
CA ILE A 280 20.14 37.04 4.36
C ILE A 280 19.06 37.15 5.46
N ASN A 281 19.45 37.21 6.74
CA ASN A 281 18.51 37.19 7.85
C ASN A 281 17.58 38.42 7.91
N ASN A 282 17.99 39.57 7.35
CA ASN A 282 17.14 40.75 7.25
C ASN A 282 15.92 40.56 6.32
N LYS A 283 15.88 39.47 5.54
CA LYS A 283 14.81 39.18 4.58
C LYS A 283 14.05 37.88 4.89
N VAL A 284 14.27 37.29 6.08
CA VAL A 284 13.60 36.04 6.53
C VAL A 284 12.07 36.11 6.39
N SER A 285 11.44 37.25 6.69
CA SER A 285 9.97 37.37 6.57
C SER A 285 9.46 37.27 5.12
N SER A 286 10.33 37.42 4.12
CA SER A 286 9.98 37.32 2.70
C SER A 286 10.33 35.95 2.10
N HIS A 287 11.40 35.30 2.57
CA HIS A 287 11.88 34.03 1.99
C HIS A 287 11.89 32.84 2.96
N GLY A 288 11.50 33.00 4.24
CA GLY A 288 11.34 31.90 5.21
C GLY A 288 12.62 31.18 5.66
N ILE A 289 13.80 31.70 5.31
CA ILE A 289 15.09 31.00 5.49
C ILE A 289 15.97 31.79 6.45
N THR A 290 16.53 31.10 7.43
CA THR A 290 17.55 31.62 8.35
C THR A 290 18.93 31.12 7.96
N ALA A 291 19.91 32.01 7.99
CA ALA A 291 21.32 31.72 7.75
C ALA A 291 22.12 31.71 9.06
N SER A 292 23.11 30.84 9.13
CA SER A 292 24.13 30.80 10.19
C SER A 292 25.47 30.29 9.64
N ILE A 293 26.54 30.46 10.41
CA ILE A 293 27.87 29.94 10.09
C ILE A 293 28.21 28.79 11.05
N THR A 294 28.68 27.66 10.52
CA THR A 294 29.13 26.51 11.31
C THR A 294 30.47 26.80 12.01
N ALA A 295 30.89 25.93 12.93
CA ALA A 295 32.19 26.08 13.60
C ALA A 295 33.37 26.02 12.61
N GLU A 296 33.16 25.37 11.47
CA GLU A 296 34.10 25.20 10.37
C GLU A 296 34.08 26.36 9.37
N GLY A 297 33.20 27.36 9.54
CA GLY A 297 33.10 28.54 8.69
C GLY A 297 32.18 28.38 7.46
N GLN A 298 31.41 27.30 7.37
CA GLN A 298 30.47 27.04 6.26
C GLN A 298 29.15 27.77 6.47
N LEU A 299 28.49 28.18 5.38
CA LEU A 299 27.16 28.77 5.42
C LEU A 299 26.11 27.67 5.54
N LYS A 300 25.35 27.70 6.63
CA LYS A 300 24.17 26.84 6.83
C LYS A 300 22.90 27.65 6.61
N LEU A 301 21.99 27.14 5.78
CA LEU A 301 20.66 27.70 5.55
C LEU A 301 19.62 26.70 6.05
N VAL A 302 18.63 27.20 6.80
CA VAL A 302 17.53 26.41 7.35
C VAL A 302 16.21 27.10 7.03
N SER A 303 15.26 26.34 6.53
CA SER A 303 13.89 26.80 6.30
C SER A 303 13.07 26.61 7.58
N SER A 304 12.42 27.67 8.06
CA SER A 304 11.65 27.61 9.32
C SER A 304 10.26 26.99 9.17
N ASP A 305 9.73 26.93 7.95
CA ASP A 305 8.37 26.48 7.64
C ASP A 305 8.33 25.38 6.56
N GLY A 306 9.47 24.72 6.33
CA GLY A 306 9.59 23.58 5.43
C GLY A 306 9.54 23.92 3.94
N ARG A 307 9.49 25.21 3.56
CA ARG A 307 9.62 25.63 2.15
C ARG A 307 10.99 25.30 1.59
N ALA A 308 11.04 25.00 0.29
CA ALA A 308 12.30 24.69 -0.40
C ALA A 308 13.29 25.87 -0.32
N ILE A 309 14.59 25.56 -0.32
CA ILE A 309 15.67 26.54 -0.36
C ILE A 309 16.20 26.62 -1.78
N LYS A 310 15.99 27.75 -2.44
CA LYS A 310 16.54 28.07 -3.76
C LYS A 310 17.54 29.20 -3.60
N VAL A 311 18.77 28.98 -4.05
CA VAL A 311 19.82 30.01 -4.06
C VAL A 311 20.21 30.30 -5.51
N ALA A 312 20.28 31.58 -5.86
CA ALA A 312 20.74 32.06 -7.16
C ALA A 312 21.85 33.10 -6.98
N GLY A 313 22.79 33.18 -7.92
CA GLY A 313 23.84 34.22 -7.96
C GLY A 313 24.89 34.15 -6.83
N THR A 314 25.77 33.14 -6.81
CA THR A 314 26.68 32.87 -5.67
C THR A 314 27.97 33.71 -5.61
N GLY A 315 28.37 34.44 -6.65
CA GLY A 315 29.57 35.31 -6.61
C GLY A 315 30.88 34.61 -6.24
N THR A 316 31.88 35.35 -5.76
CA THR A 316 33.22 34.79 -5.44
C THR A 316 33.41 34.46 -3.95
N SER A 317 32.54 34.98 -3.07
CA SER A 317 32.60 34.70 -1.63
C SER A 317 32.09 33.29 -1.27
N LEU A 318 31.22 32.73 -2.11
CA LEU A 318 30.74 31.36 -2.03
C LEU A 318 31.44 30.63 -3.20
N THR A 319 32.66 30.15 -2.97
CA THR A 319 33.51 29.58 -4.04
C THR A 319 32.80 28.47 -4.80
N ALA A 320 33.13 28.38 -6.09
CA ALA A 320 32.38 27.67 -7.13
C ALA A 320 32.17 26.16 -6.87
N GLY A 321 31.14 25.84 -6.10
CA GLY A 321 30.27 24.70 -6.31
C GLY A 321 28.87 25.26 -6.49
N ASP A 322 28.49 25.51 -7.75
CA ASP A 322 27.18 25.93 -8.32
C ASP A 322 26.13 26.53 -7.34
N ALA A 323 25.47 27.65 -7.67
CA ALA A 323 24.33 28.14 -6.86
C ALA A 323 23.24 27.07 -6.62
N ASN A 324 23.19 26.07 -7.50
CA ASN A 324 22.38 24.86 -7.40
C ASN A 324 22.83 23.89 -6.28
N ALA A 325 24.10 23.88 -5.87
CA ALA A 325 24.66 22.93 -4.90
C ALA A 325 24.18 23.16 -3.47
N ILE A 326 23.76 24.38 -3.14
CA ILE A 326 23.12 24.70 -1.84
C ILE A 326 21.61 24.90 -1.97
N SER A 327 21.02 24.66 -3.15
CA SER A 327 19.57 24.62 -3.29
C SER A 327 19.04 23.23 -2.95
N THR A 328 17.94 23.12 -2.20
CA THR A 328 17.38 21.83 -1.77
C THR A 328 15.88 21.91 -1.55
N PHE A 329 15.15 20.85 -1.90
CA PHE A 329 13.76 20.66 -1.45
C PHE A 329 13.70 20.19 0.01
N GLY A 330 14.81 19.64 0.53
CA GLY A 330 14.87 18.94 1.81
C GLY A 330 14.39 17.50 1.72
N SER A 331 14.18 16.89 2.89
CA SER A 331 13.66 15.54 3.03
C SER A 331 12.57 15.50 4.11
N ILE A 332 11.83 14.40 4.18
CA ILE A 332 10.89 14.12 5.27
C ILE A 332 11.39 12.94 6.05
N GLN A 333 11.65 13.15 7.33
CA GLN A 333 11.93 12.07 8.26
C GLN A 333 10.60 11.42 8.69
N LEU A 334 10.43 10.16 8.36
CA LEU A 334 9.30 9.34 8.77
C LEU A 334 9.64 8.53 10.01
N TYR A 335 8.67 8.41 10.90
CA TYR A 335 8.72 7.63 12.13
C TYR A 335 7.48 6.75 12.24
N GLN A 336 7.67 5.44 12.39
CA GLN A 336 6.59 4.51 12.68
C GLN A 336 6.87 3.80 14.01
N THR A 337 5.91 3.83 14.93
CA THR A 337 6.04 3.12 16.20
C THR A 337 5.94 1.60 15.98
N GLY A 338 6.73 0.85 16.74
CA GLY A 338 6.85 -0.60 16.63
C GLY A 338 7.96 -1.05 15.69
N SER A 339 7.92 -2.33 15.33
CA SER A 339 8.96 -2.99 14.53
C SER A 339 8.59 -3.17 13.05
N TYR A 340 7.39 -2.73 12.64
CA TYR A 340 6.93 -2.89 11.26
C TYR A 340 7.78 -2.06 10.30
N SER A 341 7.84 -2.48 9.03
CA SER A 341 8.47 -1.68 7.97
C SER A 341 7.53 -0.59 7.48
N ILE A 342 8.13 0.54 7.06
CA ILE A 342 7.39 1.62 6.40
C ILE A 342 7.25 1.23 4.93
N ASN A 343 6.09 0.70 4.55
CA ASN A 343 5.84 0.34 3.15
C ASN A 343 5.12 1.50 2.45
N MET A 344 5.81 2.08 1.47
CA MET A 344 5.31 3.14 0.61
C MET A 344 5.28 2.64 -0.82
N SER A 345 4.21 2.95 -1.55
CA SER A 345 4.17 2.81 -3.00
C SER A 345 3.94 4.18 -3.63
N ASN A 346 4.75 4.49 -4.65
CA ASN A 346 4.58 5.70 -5.43
C ASN A 346 3.53 5.44 -6.51
N LEU A 347 2.40 6.16 -6.48
CA LEU A 347 1.38 6.08 -7.53
C LEU A 347 1.86 6.66 -8.88
N SER A 348 2.88 7.51 -8.83
CA SER A 348 3.48 8.16 -10.00
C SER A 348 4.39 7.23 -10.82
N GLU A 349 4.97 6.22 -10.18
CA GLU A 349 5.75 5.16 -10.84
C GLU A 349 4.82 4.01 -11.20
N GLY A 350 4.10 4.16 -12.31
CA GLY A 350 3.12 3.19 -12.76
C GLY A 350 3.62 1.75 -12.74
N LEU A 351 3.22 0.99 -11.71
CA LEU A 351 3.24 -0.47 -11.71
C LEU A 351 2.19 -1.03 -10.76
N ALA A 352 0.96 -1.08 -11.27
CA ALA A 352 -0.04 -2.05 -10.85
C ALA A 352 -0.70 -2.65 -12.09
N VAL A 353 -0.06 -3.65 -12.70
CA VAL A 353 -0.74 -4.53 -13.66
C VAL A 353 -1.59 -5.49 -12.85
N ASN A 354 -2.87 -5.12 -12.68
CA ASN A 354 -3.88 -5.99 -12.09
C ASN A 354 -4.14 -7.18 -13.03
N PHE A 355 -3.67 -8.39 -12.67
CA PHE A 355 -4.04 -9.61 -13.39
C PHE A 355 -5.36 -10.16 -12.89
N ALA A 356 -6.45 -9.57 -13.39
CA ALA A 356 -7.78 -10.14 -13.26
C ALA A 356 -8.32 -10.61 -14.63
N SER A 357 -7.59 -11.51 -15.32
CA SER A 357 -8.11 -12.53 -16.28
C SER A 357 -7.03 -13.09 -17.25
N GLY A 358 -6.35 -14.18 -16.86
CA GLY A 358 -5.87 -15.24 -17.75
C GLY A 358 -5.27 -14.93 -19.14
N GLY A 359 -4.31 -14.00 -19.24
CA GLY A 359 -3.52 -13.77 -20.46
C GLY A 359 -2.14 -13.21 -20.16
N LEU A 360 -1.12 -13.60 -20.94
CA LEU A 360 0.23 -13.03 -20.91
C LEU A 360 0.35 -12.05 -22.08
N SER A 361 0.63 -10.78 -21.78
CA SER A 361 0.94 -9.74 -22.77
C SER A 361 2.40 -9.36 -22.62
N PHE A 362 3.20 -9.68 -23.64
CA PHE A 362 4.62 -9.33 -23.66
C PHE A 362 4.82 -8.00 -24.40
N THR A 363 5.58 -7.09 -23.81
CA THR A 363 5.89 -5.77 -24.38
C THR A 363 7.16 -5.76 -25.24
N GLY A 364 7.88 -6.89 -25.37
CA GLY A 364 9.11 -7.03 -26.16
C GLY A 364 9.25 -8.38 -26.89
N SER A 365 10.09 -8.43 -27.93
CA SER A 365 10.27 -9.54 -28.89
C SER A 365 10.63 -10.90 -28.24
N LEU A 366 10.11 -12.01 -28.77
CA LEU A 366 10.31 -13.36 -28.23
C LEU A 366 10.73 -14.39 -29.30
N THR A 367 11.56 -15.38 -28.94
CA THR A 367 11.78 -16.60 -29.74
C THR A 367 11.14 -17.79 -29.05
N THR A 368 10.24 -18.52 -29.73
CA THR A 368 9.59 -19.70 -29.16
C THR A 368 10.52 -20.91 -29.14
N THR A 369 10.18 -21.97 -28.41
CA THR A 369 10.87 -23.26 -28.47
C THR A 369 10.27 -24.18 -29.55
N ILE A 370 11.02 -25.16 -30.03
CA ILE A 370 10.57 -26.16 -31.03
C ILE A 370 9.27 -26.85 -30.55
N ASN A 371 8.32 -27.07 -31.46
CA ASN A 371 7.00 -27.68 -31.22
C ASN A 371 6.12 -26.96 -30.18
N SER A 372 6.26 -25.64 -30.06
CA SER A 372 5.45 -24.83 -29.14
C SER A 372 4.02 -24.62 -29.63
N THR A 373 3.08 -24.43 -28.69
CA THR A 373 1.66 -24.13 -28.96
C THR A 373 1.23 -22.86 -28.25
N LEU A 374 0.61 -21.92 -28.96
CA LEU A 374 0.09 -20.67 -28.38
C LEU A 374 -1.28 -20.89 -27.70
N ALA A 375 -1.43 -20.49 -26.44
CA ALA A 375 -2.67 -20.61 -25.66
C ALA A 375 -3.63 -19.42 -25.83
N THR A 376 -4.91 -19.61 -25.50
CA THR A 376 -5.94 -18.57 -25.54
C THR A 376 -5.64 -17.42 -24.58
N GLY A 377 -5.79 -16.17 -25.04
CA GLY A 377 -5.51 -14.96 -24.25
C GLY A 377 -4.04 -14.49 -24.26
N SER A 378 -3.13 -15.19 -24.95
CA SER A 378 -1.74 -14.75 -25.10
C SER A 378 -1.55 -13.79 -26.27
N VAL A 379 -0.72 -12.76 -26.08
CA VAL A 379 -0.30 -11.77 -27.10
C VAL A 379 1.20 -11.89 -27.35
N LEU A 380 1.60 -12.10 -28.62
CA LEU A 380 2.97 -12.12 -29.10
C LEU A 380 3.44 -10.69 -29.41
N ALA A 381 4.68 -10.35 -29.07
CA ALA A 381 5.29 -9.07 -29.45
C ALA A 381 5.80 -9.08 -30.91
N SER A 382 6.04 -7.89 -31.48
CA SER A 382 6.68 -7.71 -32.78
C SER A 382 8.02 -8.45 -32.89
N THR A 383 8.40 -8.81 -34.11
CA THR A 383 9.67 -9.48 -34.49
C THR A 383 9.89 -10.83 -33.79
N SER A 384 8.82 -11.49 -33.34
CA SER A 384 8.94 -12.78 -32.66
C SER A 384 9.28 -13.91 -33.65
N THR A 385 10.16 -14.83 -33.25
CA THR A 385 10.56 -15.99 -34.07
C THR A 385 9.82 -17.24 -33.61
N LEU A 386 9.09 -17.88 -34.53
CA LEU A 386 8.38 -19.13 -34.33
C LEU A 386 9.26 -20.30 -34.80
N GLU A 387 9.77 -21.07 -33.85
CA GLU A 387 10.65 -22.21 -34.12
C GLU A 387 9.92 -23.40 -34.76
N ALA A 388 10.70 -24.38 -35.24
CA ALA A 388 10.21 -25.48 -36.05
C ALA A 388 9.06 -26.26 -35.38
N GLY A 389 8.03 -26.62 -36.15
CA GLY A 389 6.87 -27.37 -35.65
C GLY A 389 5.92 -26.56 -34.77
N PHE A 390 6.05 -25.23 -34.72
CA PHE A 390 5.09 -24.36 -34.06
C PHE A 390 3.66 -24.62 -34.57
N THR A 391 2.72 -24.70 -33.61
CA THR A 391 1.29 -24.86 -33.88
C THR A 391 0.51 -23.71 -33.25
N ALA A 392 -0.23 -22.95 -34.05
CA ALA A 392 -1.18 -22.00 -33.50
C ALA A 392 -2.32 -22.77 -32.79
N GLY A 393 -2.42 -22.69 -31.46
CA GLY A 393 -3.50 -23.37 -30.69
C GLY A 393 -4.85 -22.65 -30.77
N LYS A 394 -4.87 -21.44 -31.34
CA LYS A 394 -6.04 -20.61 -31.66
C LYS A 394 -5.81 -19.90 -32.99
N THR A 395 -6.88 -19.40 -33.59
CA THR A 395 -6.80 -18.41 -34.67
C THR A 395 -6.03 -17.19 -34.16
N LEU A 396 -4.98 -16.78 -34.87
CA LEU A 396 -4.15 -15.63 -34.48
C LEU A 396 -4.80 -14.36 -35.02
N LEU A 397 -5.34 -13.49 -34.17
CA LEU A 397 -5.91 -12.21 -34.60
C LEU A 397 -4.89 -11.08 -34.42
N GLY A 398 -5.10 -9.92 -35.04
CA GLY A 398 -4.18 -8.78 -34.95
C GLY A 398 -3.92 -8.30 -33.50
N ALA A 399 -4.83 -8.55 -32.57
CA ALA A 399 -4.64 -8.28 -31.14
C ALA A 399 -3.72 -9.31 -30.45
N ASP A 400 -3.54 -10.49 -31.04
CA ASP A 400 -2.70 -11.58 -30.52
C ASP A 400 -1.26 -11.50 -31.04
N ILE A 401 -0.97 -10.65 -32.03
CA ILE A 401 0.37 -10.43 -32.59
C ILE A 401 0.60 -8.93 -32.77
N ASN A 402 1.39 -8.36 -31.87
CA ASN A 402 1.77 -6.95 -31.85
C ASN A 402 2.93 -6.66 -32.83
N GLY A 403 2.81 -7.09 -34.10
CA GLY A 403 3.80 -6.84 -35.16
C GLY A 403 4.16 -8.07 -36.01
N ASN A 404 5.29 -8.03 -36.73
CA ASN A 404 5.69 -9.09 -37.66
C ASN A 404 6.24 -10.34 -36.95
N ILE A 405 6.12 -11.50 -37.61
CA ILE A 405 6.68 -12.77 -37.11
C ILE A 405 7.53 -13.46 -38.17
N ALA A 406 8.44 -14.34 -37.75
CA ALA A 406 9.21 -15.18 -38.66
C ALA A 406 9.04 -16.66 -38.30
N THR A 407 8.61 -17.47 -39.26
CA THR A 407 8.63 -18.95 -39.13
C THR A 407 10.02 -19.49 -39.51
N THR A 408 10.43 -20.62 -38.95
CA THR A 408 11.65 -21.32 -39.37
C THR A 408 11.38 -22.44 -40.38
N GLN A 409 10.51 -23.40 -40.06
CA GLN A 409 10.04 -24.47 -40.96
C GLN A 409 8.82 -25.21 -40.39
N ASP A 410 8.08 -25.94 -41.25
CA ASP A 410 7.05 -26.92 -40.89
C ASP A 410 5.99 -26.39 -39.89
N SER A 411 5.68 -25.09 -39.95
CA SER A 411 4.73 -24.44 -39.04
C SER A 411 3.29 -24.59 -39.54
N THR A 412 2.35 -24.67 -38.61
CA THR A 412 0.91 -24.72 -38.94
C THR A 412 0.17 -23.52 -38.37
N ILE A 413 -0.47 -22.77 -39.26
CA ILE A 413 -1.27 -21.60 -38.93
C ILE A 413 -2.72 -21.92 -39.27
N LEU A 414 -3.60 -21.79 -38.27
CA LEU A 414 -5.02 -22.11 -38.38
C LEU A 414 -5.75 -21.15 -39.33
N THR A 415 -6.80 -21.65 -39.97
CA THR A 415 -7.80 -20.87 -40.73
C THR A 415 -8.29 -19.65 -39.93
N GLY A 416 -8.44 -18.51 -40.60
CA GLY A 416 -8.89 -17.25 -40.00
C GLY A 416 -7.78 -16.37 -39.44
N SER A 417 -6.52 -16.82 -39.45
CA SER A 417 -5.41 -16.09 -38.83
C SER A 417 -5.00 -14.87 -39.64
N VAL A 418 -4.61 -13.80 -38.95
CA VAL A 418 -4.18 -12.51 -39.50
C VAL A 418 -2.71 -12.27 -39.13
N LEU A 419 -1.85 -12.22 -40.13
CA LEU A 419 -0.41 -11.94 -39.94
C LEU A 419 -0.12 -10.46 -40.27
N ALA A 420 0.85 -9.87 -39.56
CA ALA A 420 1.26 -8.49 -39.80
C ALA A 420 2.27 -8.37 -40.95
N THR A 421 2.45 -7.15 -41.47
CA THR A 421 3.37 -6.74 -42.54
C THR A 421 4.80 -7.25 -42.31
N ALA A 422 5.54 -7.59 -43.37
CA ALA A 422 6.93 -8.08 -43.30
C ALA A 422 7.14 -9.37 -42.48
N SER A 423 6.10 -10.21 -42.37
CA SER A 423 6.22 -11.55 -41.80
C SER A 423 6.88 -12.50 -42.81
N VAL A 424 7.77 -13.37 -42.31
CA VAL A 424 8.54 -14.29 -43.17
C VAL A 424 7.99 -15.70 -43.06
N ILE A 425 7.50 -16.24 -44.19
CA ILE A 425 6.95 -17.59 -44.28
C ILE A 425 7.98 -18.50 -44.96
N LYS A 426 8.59 -19.37 -44.14
CA LYS A 426 9.63 -20.30 -44.59
C LYS A 426 9.05 -21.68 -44.94
N LYS A 427 9.91 -22.54 -45.47
CA LYS A 427 9.61 -23.83 -46.11
C LYS A 427 8.56 -24.69 -45.38
N ASN A 428 7.66 -25.29 -46.16
CA ASN A 428 6.62 -26.24 -45.72
C ASN A 428 5.60 -25.67 -44.72
N THR A 429 5.53 -24.35 -44.56
CA THR A 429 4.50 -23.73 -43.73
C THR A 429 3.13 -23.84 -44.41
N VAL A 430 2.12 -24.29 -43.67
CA VAL A 430 0.74 -24.43 -44.16
C VAL A 430 -0.13 -23.32 -43.57
N LEU A 431 -0.79 -22.56 -44.45
CA LEU A 431 -1.80 -21.58 -44.07
C LEU A 431 -3.20 -22.14 -44.39
N GLY A 432 -4.04 -22.31 -43.37
CA GLY A 432 -5.43 -22.73 -43.53
C GLY A 432 -6.28 -21.66 -44.23
N GLY A 433 -7.13 -22.06 -45.18
CA GLY A 433 -7.93 -21.17 -46.04
C GLY A 433 -8.76 -20.15 -45.25
N THR A 434 -8.91 -18.92 -45.80
CA THR A 434 -9.25 -17.66 -45.08
C THR A 434 -8.18 -17.20 -44.08
N ALA A 435 -6.92 -17.21 -44.49
CA ALA A 435 -5.87 -16.43 -43.83
C ALA A 435 -5.86 -15.03 -44.45
N VAL A 436 -6.09 -13.98 -43.65
CA VAL A 436 -6.02 -12.58 -44.11
C VAL A 436 -4.60 -12.07 -43.82
N ASN A 437 -3.72 -12.10 -44.82
CA ASN A 437 -2.34 -11.66 -44.63
C ASN A 437 -2.25 -10.15 -44.82
N ASN A 438 -2.07 -9.39 -43.75
CA ASN A 438 -2.04 -7.93 -43.81
C ASN A 438 -0.59 -7.43 -44.05
N GLY A 439 -0.06 -7.62 -45.27
CA GLY A 439 1.17 -6.97 -45.77
C GLY A 439 2.24 -7.86 -46.43
N ASP A 440 3.34 -7.25 -46.91
CA ASP A 440 4.46 -7.85 -47.67
C ASP A 440 4.96 -9.19 -47.08
N ILE A 441 4.57 -10.32 -47.68
CA ILE A 441 5.15 -11.62 -47.34
C ILE A 441 6.20 -11.98 -48.38
N THR A 442 7.34 -12.51 -47.90
CA THR A 442 8.30 -13.23 -48.74
C THR A 442 8.16 -14.72 -48.52
N THR A 443 7.83 -15.47 -49.57
CA THR A 443 7.82 -16.94 -49.56
C THR A 443 9.11 -17.46 -50.16
N THR A 444 9.75 -18.47 -49.55
CA THR A 444 11.08 -18.94 -49.97
C THR A 444 11.13 -20.35 -50.60
N ALA A 445 10.03 -21.14 -50.57
CA ALA A 445 9.73 -22.33 -51.43
C ALA A 445 8.60 -23.23 -50.85
N ASN A 446 7.78 -23.82 -51.74
CA ASN A 446 6.77 -24.88 -51.46
C ASN A 446 5.72 -24.55 -50.39
N SER A 447 5.37 -23.29 -50.23
CA SER A 447 4.26 -22.86 -49.35
C SER A 447 2.91 -23.07 -50.05
N LEU A 448 1.90 -23.50 -49.28
CA LEU A 448 0.54 -23.74 -49.79
C LEU A 448 -0.42 -22.67 -49.25
N PHE A 449 -1.08 -21.95 -50.17
CA PHE A 449 -2.22 -21.09 -49.86
C PHE A 449 -3.52 -21.80 -50.24
N ALA A 450 -4.29 -22.20 -49.22
CA ALA A 450 -5.60 -22.82 -49.42
C ALA A 450 -6.66 -21.78 -49.83
N SER A 451 -7.78 -22.26 -50.38
CA SER A 451 -8.86 -21.42 -50.93
C SER A 451 -9.39 -20.40 -49.92
N GLY A 452 -9.66 -19.17 -50.37
CA GLY A 452 -10.08 -18.05 -49.53
C GLY A 452 -8.92 -17.24 -48.90
N SER A 453 -7.66 -17.49 -49.28
CA SER A 453 -6.52 -16.69 -48.78
C SER A 453 -6.48 -15.28 -49.39
N ILE A 454 -6.07 -14.28 -48.61
CA ILE A 454 -5.83 -12.90 -49.09
C ILE A 454 -4.32 -12.61 -49.04
N ILE A 455 -3.75 -12.06 -50.11
CA ILE A 455 -2.33 -11.70 -50.29
C ILE A 455 -2.25 -10.21 -50.62
N GLU A 456 -1.61 -9.40 -49.80
CA GLU A 456 -1.60 -7.92 -49.95
C GLU A 456 -0.40 -7.38 -50.76
N ILE A 457 -0.46 -6.07 -51.07
CA ILE A 457 0.56 -5.24 -51.76
C ILE A 457 1.96 -5.44 -51.15
N GLY A 458 3.00 -5.53 -52.01
CA GLY A 458 4.43 -5.65 -51.67
C GLY A 458 4.95 -7.09 -51.48
N SER A 459 4.08 -8.09 -51.53
CA SER A 459 4.46 -9.50 -51.39
C SER A 459 5.26 -10.01 -52.60
N THR A 460 6.30 -10.81 -52.37
CA THR A 460 7.07 -11.47 -53.42
C THR A 460 6.79 -12.97 -53.39
N LEU A 461 6.11 -13.47 -54.42
CA LEU A 461 5.79 -14.88 -54.59
C LEU A 461 6.88 -15.53 -55.44
N GLU A 462 7.83 -16.20 -54.79
CA GLU A 462 8.88 -16.95 -55.47
C GLU A 462 8.33 -18.24 -56.13
N GLY A 463 9.06 -18.78 -57.11
CA GLY A 463 8.67 -19.94 -57.90
C GLY A 463 8.36 -21.19 -57.06
N GLY A 464 7.25 -21.87 -57.37
CA GLY A 464 6.77 -23.05 -56.64
C GLY A 464 5.64 -22.78 -55.63
N THR A 465 5.11 -21.54 -55.60
CA THR A 465 3.93 -21.16 -54.81
C THR A 465 2.63 -21.57 -55.51
N TYR A 466 1.69 -22.19 -54.77
CA TYR A 466 0.41 -22.64 -55.31
C TYR A 466 -0.75 -21.78 -54.78
N LEU A 467 -1.48 -21.14 -55.70
CA LEU A 467 -2.71 -20.38 -55.45
C LEU A 467 -3.90 -21.22 -55.91
N THR A 468 -4.83 -21.52 -55.00
CA THR A 468 -6.09 -22.23 -55.30
C THR A 468 -7.24 -21.25 -55.59
N ASN A 469 -8.44 -21.73 -55.94
CA ASN A 469 -9.59 -20.85 -56.30
C ASN A 469 -9.95 -19.86 -55.17
N ASP A 470 -10.46 -18.68 -55.54
CA ASP A 470 -10.90 -17.61 -54.63
C ASP A 470 -9.76 -16.98 -53.79
N ILE A 471 -8.76 -16.38 -54.45
CA ILE A 471 -7.63 -15.67 -53.80
C ILE A 471 -7.56 -14.22 -54.28
N GLU A 472 -7.51 -13.28 -53.33
CA GLU A 472 -7.33 -11.85 -53.57
C GLU A 472 -5.84 -11.49 -53.48
N VAL A 473 -5.25 -10.88 -54.52
CA VAL A 473 -3.81 -10.61 -54.64
C VAL A 473 -3.55 -9.11 -54.75
N GLY A 474 -2.55 -8.60 -54.04
CA GLY A 474 -2.15 -7.22 -54.04
C GLY A 474 -1.10 -6.86 -55.09
N ALA A 475 -0.31 -5.83 -54.82
CA ALA A 475 0.87 -5.46 -55.59
C ALA A 475 2.00 -6.44 -55.53
N VAL A 476 2.04 -7.31 -56.52
CA VAL A 476 2.96 -8.43 -56.56
C VAL A 476 3.73 -8.37 -57.87
N THR A 477 5.05 -8.54 -57.81
CA THR A 477 5.80 -8.93 -59.00
C THR A 477 5.45 -10.39 -59.27
N ILE A 478 4.48 -10.60 -60.16
CA ILE A 478 4.06 -11.96 -60.56
C ILE A 478 5.07 -12.46 -61.59
N GLU A 479 6.07 -13.23 -61.14
CA GLU A 479 7.09 -13.80 -62.01
C GLU A 479 6.55 -14.97 -62.86
N ALA A 480 7.29 -15.30 -63.94
CA ALA A 480 6.93 -16.35 -64.87
C ALA A 480 6.84 -17.73 -64.19
N GLY A 481 5.71 -18.43 -64.37
CA GLY A 481 5.48 -19.78 -63.83
C GLY A 481 4.39 -19.89 -62.74
N THR A 482 3.81 -18.77 -62.31
CA THR A 482 2.67 -18.72 -61.38
C THR A 482 1.37 -19.15 -62.09
N THR A 483 0.55 -20.02 -61.48
CA THR A 483 -0.71 -20.49 -62.08
C THR A 483 -1.93 -19.89 -61.35
N LEU A 484 -2.78 -19.13 -62.06
CA LEU A 484 -4.06 -18.60 -61.54
C LEU A 484 -5.24 -19.40 -62.11
N SER A 485 -6.09 -19.90 -61.22
CA SER A 485 -7.40 -20.48 -61.57
C SER A 485 -8.47 -19.38 -61.66
N ALA A 486 -9.60 -19.60 -62.34
CA ALA A 486 -10.59 -18.56 -62.69
C ALA A 486 -11.13 -17.74 -61.48
N ASP A 487 -11.48 -16.45 -61.71
CA ASP A 487 -11.97 -15.42 -60.75
C ASP A 487 -10.94 -14.77 -59.79
N ALA A 488 -9.84 -14.22 -60.33
CA ALA A 488 -8.76 -13.59 -59.55
C ALA A 488 -8.78 -12.04 -59.54
N ILE A 489 -8.54 -11.43 -58.37
CA ILE A 489 -8.43 -9.97 -58.15
C ILE A 489 -6.95 -9.61 -57.94
N LEU A 490 -6.38 -8.66 -58.72
CA LEU A 490 -4.96 -8.25 -58.66
C LEU A 490 -4.82 -6.76 -58.30
N SER A 491 -4.07 -6.40 -57.27
CA SER A 491 -3.91 -5.00 -56.82
C SER A 491 -2.49 -4.47 -57.15
N ALA A 492 -2.05 -3.31 -56.62
CA ALA A 492 -1.18 -2.26 -57.25
C ALA A 492 0.18 -2.66 -57.83
N ASP A 493 0.93 -1.84 -58.54
CA ASP A 493 2.32 -2.07 -59.01
C ASP A 493 2.63 -3.43 -59.65
N ALA A 494 1.63 -4.14 -60.16
CA ALA A 494 1.81 -5.30 -60.99
C ALA A 494 2.42 -4.82 -62.30
N THR A 495 3.68 -5.16 -62.54
CA THR A 495 4.26 -5.04 -63.89
C THR A 495 3.64 -6.17 -64.72
N ILE A 496 2.50 -5.88 -65.33
CA ILE A 496 1.79 -6.80 -66.22
C ILE A 496 2.56 -6.84 -67.54
N THR A 497 3.46 -7.81 -67.69
CA THR A 497 4.24 -7.97 -68.92
C THR A 497 3.43 -8.75 -69.97
N ASN A 498 3.20 -8.11 -71.14
CA ASN A 498 2.59 -8.64 -72.38
C ASN A 498 1.22 -9.38 -72.30
N ALA A 499 0.17 -8.73 -72.83
CA ALA A 499 -1.09 -9.29 -73.34
C ALA A 499 -2.02 -10.03 -72.36
N MET A 500 -2.44 -9.34 -71.30
CA MET A 500 -3.44 -9.84 -70.33
C MET A 500 -4.87 -9.38 -70.66
N LEU A 501 -5.88 -10.20 -70.39
CA LEU A 501 -7.31 -9.87 -70.50
C LEU A 501 -7.90 -9.70 -69.10
N LEU A 502 -8.38 -8.50 -68.76
CA LEU A 502 -9.13 -8.24 -67.52
C LEU A 502 -10.63 -8.40 -67.77
N LEU A 503 -11.23 -9.35 -67.09
CA LEU A 503 -12.67 -9.62 -67.17
C LEU A 503 -13.40 -8.84 -66.07
N ASN A 504 -14.73 -8.73 -66.15
CA ASN A 504 -15.53 -7.92 -65.22
C ASN A 504 -15.25 -8.31 -63.75
N GLY A 505 -14.98 -7.34 -62.87
CA GLY A 505 -14.60 -7.56 -61.47
C GLY A 505 -13.09 -7.59 -61.19
N SER A 506 -12.24 -7.40 -62.21
CA SER A 506 -10.79 -7.21 -62.02
C SER A 506 -10.44 -5.79 -61.55
N ILE A 507 -9.62 -5.68 -60.51
CA ILE A 507 -9.04 -4.41 -60.01
C ILE A 507 -7.58 -4.32 -60.57
N ILE A 508 -7.02 -3.12 -60.77
CA ILE A 508 -5.59 -2.82 -61.03
C ILE A 508 -5.24 -1.58 -60.20
N LYS A 509 -4.01 -1.40 -59.71
CA LYS A 509 -3.61 -0.19 -58.96
C LYS A 509 -2.19 0.28 -59.46
N SER A 510 -1.37 1.03 -58.71
CA SER A 510 -0.32 1.96 -59.22
C SER A 510 0.70 1.41 -60.16
N GLY A 511 1.38 2.23 -60.99
CA GLY A 511 2.75 1.94 -61.47
C GLY A 511 2.86 0.74 -62.42
N SER A 512 1.78 -0.03 -62.54
CA SER A 512 1.33 -0.74 -63.70
C SER A 512 1.36 0.22 -64.88
N THR A 513 2.30 -0.03 -65.78
CA THR A 513 2.47 0.80 -66.96
C THR A 513 1.39 0.42 -67.97
N MET A 514 0.39 1.30 -68.15
CA MET A 514 -0.68 1.12 -69.15
C MET A 514 -0.27 1.79 -70.46
N THR A 515 -0.11 1.00 -71.52
CA THR A 515 0.21 1.53 -72.87
C THR A 515 -1.08 1.92 -73.62
N ALA A 516 -0.96 2.75 -74.67
CA ALA A 516 -2.09 3.36 -75.38
C ALA A 516 -3.18 2.36 -75.81
N GLY A 517 -4.47 2.74 -75.67
CA GLY A 517 -5.61 1.92 -76.09
C GLY A 517 -6.14 0.94 -75.04
N SER A 518 -5.64 1.02 -73.80
CA SER A 518 -6.19 0.29 -72.65
C SER A 518 -7.56 0.85 -72.24
N TYR A 519 -8.49 -0.01 -71.83
CA TYR A 519 -9.87 0.37 -71.46
C TYR A 519 -10.13 0.16 -69.97
N VAL A 520 -10.80 1.15 -69.38
CA VAL A 520 -11.11 1.20 -67.95
C VAL A 520 -12.65 1.32 -67.82
N GLY A 521 -13.30 0.33 -67.24
CA GLY A 521 -14.74 0.35 -66.93
C GLY A 521 -15.09 1.18 -65.69
N GLU A 522 -16.34 1.12 -65.23
CA GLU A 522 -16.79 1.77 -63.99
C GLU A 522 -16.15 1.09 -62.75
N ASN A 523 -15.91 1.85 -61.66
CA ASN A 523 -15.24 1.40 -60.42
C ASN A 523 -13.79 0.91 -60.58
N ILE A 524 -12.94 1.70 -61.25
CA ILE A 524 -11.52 1.36 -61.41
C ILE A 524 -10.60 2.40 -60.76
N THR A 525 -9.61 1.90 -60.03
CA THR A 525 -8.59 2.68 -59.32
C THR A 525 -7.33 2.82 -60.17
N LEU A 526 -6.73 4.03 -60.27
CA LEU A 526 -5.52 4.29 -61.07
C LEU A 526 -4.44 5.00 -60.23
N ASN A 527 -3.19 4.57 -60.31
CA ASN A 527 -2.19 4.96 -59.31
C ASN A 527 -0.79 5.08 -59.98
N SER A 528 0.03 6.04 -59.56
CA SER A 528 1.36 6.47 -60.04
C SER A 528 1.49 7.05 -61.47
N ALA A 529 2.62 7.71 -61.76
CA ALA A 529 2.89 8.56 -62.93
C ALA A 529 2.28 8.10 -64.25
N MET A 530 1.16 8.75 -64.60
CA MET A 530 0.50 8.59 -65.88
C MET A 530 0.52 9.92 -66.61
N THR A 531 1.26 9.97 -67.71
CA THR A 531 1.14 11.10 -68.63
C THR A 531 -0.17 10.97 -69.40
N THR A 532 -1.18 11.76 -69.02
CA THR A 532 -2.43 11.89 -69.78
C THR A 532 -2.26 12.96 -70.86
N SER A 533 -2.81 12.77 -72.06
CA SER A 533 -2.47 13.58 -73.24
C SER A 533 -3.48 14.68 -73.62
N GLN A 534 -4.65 14.79 -72.94
CA GLN A 534 -5.59 15.96 -72.77
C GLN A 534 -7.05 15.55 -72.41
N ASN A 535 -7.81 16.43 -71.71
CA ASN A 535 -9.27 16.38 -71.37
C ASN A 535 -9.84 15.04 -70.82
N MET A 536 -9.52 14.71 -69.57
CA MET A 536 -10.08 13.55 -68.85
C MET A 536 -11.34 13.91 -68.03
N THR A 537 -12.29 12.97 -67.93
CA THR A 537 -13.39 13.03 -66.95
C THR A 537 -13.25 11.86 -65.99
N LEU A 538 -13.02 12.15 -64.72
CA LEU A 538 -13.09 11.14 -63.66
C LEU A 538 -14.51 11.12 -63.10
N LEU A 539 -15.12 9.93 -63.10
CA LEU A 539 -16.42 9.71 -62.47
C LEU A 539 -16.24 9.44 -60.96
N SER A 540 -17.32 9.51 -60.18
CA SER A 540 -17.28 9.28 -58.73
C SER A 540 -16.55 7.99 -58.35
N SER A 541 -15.80 8.01 -57.24
CA SER A 541 -14.99 6.87 -56.76
C SER A 541 -13.76 6.53 -57.62
N SER A 542 -13.34 7.44 -58.50
CA SER A 542 -12.08 7.33 -59.24
C SER A 542 -10.93 7.99 -58.48
N THR A 543 -9.77 7.31 -58.40
CA THR A 543 -8.56 7.82 -57.71
C THR A 543 -7.45 8.15 -58.73
N ILE A 544 -6.76 9.28 -58.60
CA ILE A 544 -5.51 9.59 -59.33
C ILE A 544 -4.37 9.66 -58.31
N ALA A 545 -3.43 8.71 -58.37
CA ALA A 545 -2.34 8.69 -57.41
C ALA A 545 -0.95 8.90 -58.02
N ASP A 546 -0.65 9.99 -58.74
CA ASP A 546 0.71 10.17 -59.32
C ASP A 546 1.79 10.61 -58.34
N VAL A 547 2.48 9.67 -57.72
CA VAL A 547 3.52 9.92 -56.71
C VAL A 547 4.79 10.67 -57.19
N ASN A 548 4.97 10.99 -58.48
CA ASN A 548 6.21 11.67 -58.97
C ASN A 548 6.07 13.17 -59.28
N GLY A 549 4.88 13.76 -59.11
CA GLY A 549 4.64 15.19 -59.36
C GLY A 549 4.65 15.62 -60.83
N VAL A 550 4.47 14.69 -61.77
CA VAL A 550 4.55 14.95 -63.24
C VAL A 550 3.20 14.77 -63.94
N THR A 551 2.13 14.48 -63.19
CA THR A 551 0.77 14.39 -63.70
C THR A 551 0.22 15.78 -63.86
N SER A 552 0.45 16.32 -65.06
CA SER A 552 -0.18 17.54 -65.49
C SER A 552 -1.66 17.28 -65.76
N ILE A 553 -2.50 17.80 -64.86
CA ILE A 553 -3.93 17.88 -65.09
C ILE A 553 -4.18 19.18 -65.87
N ALA A 554 -4.66 19.06 -67.11
CA ALA A 554 -4.89 20.21 -68.00
C ALA A 554 -6.07 21.10 -67.53
N ALA A 555 -6.09 22.38 -67.94
CA ALA A 555 -7.08 23.39 -67.52
C ALA A 555 -8.55 23.00 -67.76
N GLY A 556 -9.46 23.44 -66.89
CA GLY A 556 -10.90 23.19 -66.98
C GLY A 556 -11.36 21.78 -66.54
N SER A 557 -10.41 20.92 -66.13
CA SER A 557 -10.71 19.59 -65.59
C SER A 557 -11.56 19.69 -64.33
N THR A 558 -12.64 18.91 -64.28
CA THR A 558 -13.54 18.85 -63.12
C THR A 558 -13.30 17.54 -62.39
N VAL A 559 -13.03 17.63 -61.09
CA VAL A 559 -12.91 16.48 -60.20
C VAL A 559 -14.24 16.31 -59.47
N GLY A 560 -14.99 15.25 -59.79
CA GLY A 560 -16.29 14.91 -59.19
C GLY A 560 -16.16 14.19 -57.84
N GLY A 561 -17.27 14.03 -57.10
CA GLY A 561 -17.32 13.61 -55.68
C GLY A 561 -16.49 12.37 -55.30
N ASP A 562 -15.92 12.42 -54.09
CA ASP A 562 -14.98 11.47 -53.44
C ASP A 562 -13.74 11.12 -54.27
N ALA A 563 -13.14 12.13 -54.88
CA ALA A 563 -11.92 11.95 -55.66
C ALA A 563 -10.67 12.41 -54.88
N THR A 564 -9.70 11.51 -54.80
CA THR A 564 -8.45 11.66 -54.05
C THR A 564 -7.29 11.97 -55.00
N LEU A 565 -6.57 13.07 -54.77
CA LEU A 565 -5.36 13.46 -55.51
C LEU A 565 -4.12 13.09 -54.71
N ALA A 566 -3.42 12.02 -55.09
CA ALA A 566 -2.38 11.44 -54.23
C ALA A 566 -0.93 11.97 -54.41
N ALA A 567 -0.71 13.13 -55.06
CA ALA A 567 0.62 13.81 -55.08
C ALA A 567 0.57 15.35 -55.14
N ALA A 568 1.72 15.99 -54.87
CA ALA A 568 1.88 17.45 -54.88
C ALA A 568 1.47 18.03 -56.24
N VAL A 569 0.39 18.81 -56.28
CA VAL A 569 -0.07 19.49 -57.50
C VAL A 569 0.21 20.98 -57.39
N THR A 570 1.02 21.52 -58.31
CA THR A 570 1.11 22.96 -58.52
C THR A 570 0.04 23.37 -59.50
N THR A 571 -1.00 24.01 -58.99
CA THR A 571 -2.02 24.65 -59.83
C THR A 571 -1.48 26.00 -60.29
N THR A 572 -1.60 26.30 -61.58
CA THR A 572 -1.09 27.57 -62.13
C THR A 572 -2.12 28.69 -62.07
N GLN A 573 -3.40 28.40 -61.76
CA GLN A 573 -4.55 29.30 -61.60
C GLN A 573 -5.60 28.66 -60.63
N SER A 574 -6.68 29.38 -60.25
CA SER A 574 -7.65 28.96 -59.21
C SER A 574 -8.43 27.67 -59.54
N MET A 575 -8.77 26.90 -58.48
CA MET A 575 -9.47 25.61 -58.56
C MET A 575 -10.58 25.52 -57.50
N THR A 576 -11.60 24.68 -57.73
CA THR A 576 -12.66 24.37 -56.75
C THR A 576 -12.59 22.89 -56.36
N LEU A 577 -12.33 22.60 -55.08
CA LEU A 577 -12.41 21.26 -54.51
C LEU A 577 -13.74 21.08 -53.77
N LYS A 578 -14.44 19.98 -54.04
CA LYS A 578 -15.75 19.69 -53.41
C LYS A 578 -15.56 18.80 -52.17
N SER A 579 -16.61 18.68 -51.35
CA SER A 579 -16.68 17.76 -50.20
C SER A 579 -16.22 16.34 -50.58
N GLY A 580 -15.40 15.71 -49.72
CA GLY A 580 -14.79 14.39 -49.97
C GLY A 580 -13.48 14.41 -50.77
N SER A 581 -12.93 15.59 -51.10
CA SER A 581 -11.67 15.70 -51.86
C SER A 581 -10.43 15.61 -50.95
N ILE A 582 -9.40 14.88 -51.37
CA ILE A 582 -8.15 14.73 -50.60
C ILE A 582 -6.97 15.36 -51.35
N LEU A 583 -6.24 16.26 -50.69
CA LEU A 583 -5.11 17.04 -51.23
C LEU A 583 -3.82 16.66 -50.49
N VAL A 584 -2.72 16.32 -51.15
CA VAL A 584 -1.49 15.87 -50.46
C VAL A 584 -0.34 16.90 -50.41
N SER A 585 0.69 16.61 -49.59
CA SER A 585 1.83 17.45 -49.16
C SER A 585 2.64 18.07 -50.32
N GLY A 586 2.99 19.36 -50.23
CA GLY A 586 3.78 20.05 -51.27
C GLY A 586 2.95 20.62 -52.43
N SER A 587 1.64 20.41 -52.45
CA SER A 587 0.70 21.03 -53.40
C SER A 587 0.63 22.55 -53.19
N THR A 588 0.68 23.31 -54.29
CA THR A 588 0.57 24.77 -54.28
C THR A 588 -0.73 25.18 -54.99
N LEU A 589 -1.66 25.71 -54.19
CA LEU A 589 -2.93 26.25 -54.69
C LEU A 589 -2.75 27.74 -55.01
N ALA A 590 -3.29 28.18 -56.14
CA ALA A 590 -3.31 29.59 -56.49
C ALA A 590 -4.26 30.38 -55.56
N ASN A 591 -3.96 31.67 -55.34
CA ASN A 591 -4.75 32.55 -54.49
C ASN A 591 -6.24 32.60 -54.94
N GLY A 592 -7.18 32.65 -54.00
CA GLY A 592 -8.62 32.61 -54.24
C GLY A 592 -9.24 31.22 -54.45
N SER A 593 -8.49 30.14 -54.17
CA SER A 593 -9.02 28.76 -54.21
C SER A 593 -9.93 28.46 -53.02
N THR A 594 -10.90 27.54 -53.20
CA THR A 594 -11.90 27.19 -52.17
C THR A 594 -11.87 25.69 -51.85
N ILE A 595 -11.90 25.35 -50.55
CA ILE A 595 -11.91 23.98 -50.02
C ILE A 595 -13.23 23.73 -49.28
N GLY A 596 -14.06 22.81 -49.78
CA GLY A 596 -15.38 22.48 -49.19
C GLY A 596 -15.34 21.42 -48.08
N GLY A 597 -16.34 21.44 -47.18
CA GLY A 597 -16.40 20.63 -45.94
C GLY A 597 -16.39 19.12 -46.16
N ASP A 598 -15.47 18.43 -45.48
CA ASP A 598 -14.99 17.04 -45.66
C ASP A 598 -13.82 16.87 -46.66
N ALA A 599 -13.09 17.95 -46.94
CA ALA A 599 -11.83 17.85 -47.66
C ALA A 599 -10.65 17.55 -46.71
N THR A 600 -9.81 16.59 -47.07
CA THR A 600 -8.66 16.15 -46.26
C THR A 600 -7.35 16.65 -46.87
N VAL A 601 -6.61 17.49 -46.14
CA VAL A 601 -5.29 18.01 -46.53
C VAL A 601 -4.22 17.14 -45.87
N ASN A 602 -3.63 16.23 -46.65
CA ASN A 602 -2.65 15.24 -46.24
C ASN A 602 -1.19 15.78 -46.37
N GLY A 603 -0.35 15.59 -45.34
CA GLY A 603 0.99 16.17 -45.11
C GLY A 603 1.08 17.66 -44.70
N ALA A 604 2.31 18.14 -44.39
CA ALA A 604 2.59 19.49 -43.89
C ALA A 604 2.49 20.56 -45.00
N HIS A 605 1.65 21.58 -44.81
CA HIS A 605 1.47 22.68 -45.76
C HIS A 605 1.50 24.05 -45.10
N THR A 606 1.99 25.06 -45.85
CA THR A 606 1.87 26.48 -45.49
C THR A 606 0.68 27.05 -46.24
N LEU A 607 -0.43 27.28 -45.53
CA LEU A 607 -1.64 27.86 -46.09
C LEU A 607 -1.46 29.38 -46.18
N SER A 608 -1.60 29.95 -47.40
CA SER A 608 -1.38 31.39 -47.65
C SER A 608 -2.56 32.26 -47.18
N ALA A 609 -2.30 33.57 -46.99
CA ALA A 609 -3.35 34.55 -46.67
C ALA A 609 -4.54 34.49 -47.65
N ASP A 610 -5.75 34.75 -47.14
CA ASP A 610 -7.05 34.78 -47.85
C ASP A 610 -7.63 33.41 -48.28
N LEU A 611 -7.16 32.30 -47.71
CA LEU A 611 -7.76 30.97 -47.87
C LEU A 611 -8.93 30.75 -46.87
N SER A 612 -10.03 30.12 -47.32
CA SER A 612 -11.20 29.81 -46.49
C SER A 612 -11.37 28.29 -46.28
N LEU A 613 -11.43 27.86 -45.01
CA LEU A 613 -11.61 26.45 -44.59
C LEU A 613 -12.99 26.25 -43.94
N ALA A 614 -13.80 25.36 -44.49
CA ALA A 614 -15.13 25.02 -43.98
C ALA A 614 -15.12 23.84 -42.99
N ALA A 615 -16.20 23.69 -42.20
CA ALA A 615 -16.37 22.62 -41.19
C ALA A 615 -16.22 21.20 -41.76
N GLY A 616 -15.63 20.28 -41.00
CA GLY A 616 -15.39 18.89 -41.41
C GLY A 616 -14.09 18.67 -42.18
N SER A 617 -13.32 19.74 -42.44
CA SER A 617 -12.02 19.64 -43.10
C SER A 617 -10.98 18.97 -42.19
N THR A 618 -10.16 18.08 -42.75
CA THR A 618 -9.14 17.30 -42.02
C THR A 618 -7.74 17.83 -42.36
N LEU A 619 -6.89 18.14 -41.37
CA LEU A 619 -5.52 18.64 -41.60
C LEU A 619 -4.46 17.63 -41.12
N ALA A 620 -3.38 17.48 -41.89
CA ALA A 620 -2.31 16.56 -41.56
C ALA A 620 -1.09 17.21 -40.86
N SER A 621 -0.23 16.32 -40.37
CA SER A 621 0.92 16.57 -39.51
C SER A 621 1.95 17.54 -40.05
N GLY A 622 2.31 18.52 -39.21
CA GLY A 622 3.33 19.53 -39.49
C GLY A 622 2.86 20.74 -40.30
N SER A 623 1.56 20.85 -40.61
CA SER A 623 1.00 22.00 -41.33
C SER A 623 1.09 23.30 -40.51
N VAL A 624 1.50 24.38 -41.17
CA VAL A 624 1.64 25.72 -40.58
C VAL A 624 0.50 26.61 -41.09
N ILE A 625 -0.33 27.07 -40.16
CA ILE A 625 -1.41 28.02 -40.46
C ILE A 625 -0.84 29.44 -40.29
N GLU A 626 -0.69 30.18 -41.40
CA GLU A 626 -0.20 31.57 -41.36
C GLU A 626 -1.32 32.57 -40.98
N ALA A 627 -0.92 33.72 -40.44
CA ALA A 627 -1.83 34.75 -39.95
C ALA A 627 -2.74 35.29 -41.08
N GLY A 628 -4.05 35.28 -40.85
CA GLY A 628 -5.07 35.71 -41.81
C GLY A 628 -5.95 34.59 -42.38
N THR A 629 -5.63 33.33 -42.10
CA THR A 629 -6.50 32.17 -42.43
C THR A 629 -7.76 32.17 -41.56
N VAL A 630 -8.95 32.05 -42.15
CA VAL A 630 -10.24 32.07 -41.42
C VAL A 630 -10.76 30.64 -41.19
N LEU A 631 -10.96 30.27 -39.91
CA LEU A 631 -11.47 28.97 -39.46
C LEU A 631 -12.93 29.10 -39.01
N THR A 632 -13.83 28.27 -39.54
CA THR A 632 -15.29 28.47 -39.32
C THR A 632 -16.04 27.25 -38.78
N ASN A 633 -15.39 26.21 -38.21
CA ASN A 633 -15.87 25.15 -37.26
C ASN A 633 -15.12 23.78 -37.41
N ASP A 634 -15.25 22.87 -36.41
CA ASP A 634 -14.84 21.44 -36.30
C ASP A 634 -13.79 20.92 -37.30
N ILE A 635 -12.54 20.76 -36.83
CA ILE A 635 -11.40 20.30 -37.63
C ILE A 635 -10.79 19.05 -36.96
N VAL A 636 -10.59 18.00 -37.77
CA VAL A 636 -9.93 16.76 -37.35
C VAL A 636 -8.46 16.82 -37.78
N THR A 637 -7.51 16.59 -36.88
CA THR A 637 -6.08 16.52 -37.21
C THR A 637 -5.54 15.10 -37.06
N THR A 638 -4.71 14.66 -38.02
CA THR A 638 -4.17 13.28 -38.07
C THR A 638 -2.66 13.26 -37.80
N VAL A 639 -2.26 13.61 -36.57
CA VAL A 639 -0.89 13.92 -36.11
C VAL A 639 -0.46 15.32 -36.59
N GLY A 640 0.30 16.08 -35.80
CA GLY A 640 0.80 17.43 -36.14
C GLY A 640 1.04 18.31 -34.91
N THR A 641 2.10 19.14 -34.91
CA THR A 641 2.33 20.11 -33.83
C THR A 641 1.34 21.28 -34.00
N ILE A 642 0.30 21.32 -33.17
CA ILE A 642 -0.56 22.51 -33.06
C ILE A 642 0.16 23.53 -32.17
N SER A 643 0.99 24.41 -32.78
CA SER A 643 1.54 25.55 -32.06
C SER A 643 0.58 26.74 -32.17
N ALA A 644 -0.35 26.85 -31.22
CA ALA A 644 -1.17 28.05 -31.10
C ALA A 644 -0.42 29.11 -30.27
N SER A 645 -0.03 30.20 -30.93
CA SER A 645 0.05 31.53 -30.30
C SER A 645 -1.33 32.24 -30.32
N ALA A 646 -2.39 31.53 -30.68
CA ALA A 646 -3.74 32.07 -30.69
C ALA A 646 -4.45 31.68 -29.39
N THR A 647 -4.85 32.68 -28.61
CA THR A 647 -5.81 32.54 -27.50
C THR A 647 -7.05 31.79 -27.98
N PRO A 648 -7.34 30.57 -27.49
CA PRO A 648 -8.54 29.83 -27.91
C PRO A 648 -9.78 30.39 -27.22
N THR A 649 -10.86 30.56 -27.97
CA THR A 649 -12.22 30.64 -27.44
C THR A 649 -12.78 29.23 -27.24
N ALA A 650 -13.59 29.04 -26.19
CA ALA A 650 -14.13 27.76 -25.70
C ALA A 650 -14.83 26.88 -26.76
N ILE A 651 -14.23 25.76 -27.17
CA ILE A 651 -14.81 24.71 -28.05
C ILE A 651 -14.20 23.31 -27.73
N ASP A 652 -14.99 22.24 -27.94
CA ASP A 652 -14.67 20.80 -27.74
C ASP A 652 -13.67 20.22 -28.77
N TYR A 653 -12.87 19.20 -28.40
CA TYR A 653 -11.88 18.54 -29.28
C TYR A 653 -12.06 17.01 -29.39
N THR A 654 -12.03 16.49 -30.62
CA THR A 654 -11.96 15.05 -30.92
C THR A 654 -10.73 14.79 -31.80
N THR A 655 -9.79 13.97 -31.32
CA THR A 655 -8.54 13.67 -32.07
C THR A 655 -8.56 12.25 -32.65
N SER A 656 -7.96 12.06 -33.83
CA SER A 656 -7.77 10.73 -34.44
C SER A 656 -6.28 10.48 -34.74
N GLY A 657 -5.73 9.33 -34.28
CA GLY A 657 -4.31 8.97 -34.38
C GLY A 657 -3.45 9.34 -33.15
N SER A 658 -2.19 8.87 -33.09
CA SER A 658 -1.26 9.17 -32.00
C SER A 658 -0.78 10.63 -32.05
N ASN A 659 -1.26 11.46 -31.12
CA ASN A 659 -0.88 12.87 -31.03
C ASN A 659 0.02 13.13 -29.81
N THR A 660 0.97 14.07 -29.92
CA THR A 660 1.74 14.61 -28.79
C THR A 660 1.20 15.98 -28.45
N LEU A 661 0.40 16.07 -27.38
CA LEU A 661 -0.11 17.34 -26.87
C LEU A 661 0.97 17.97 -25.99
N ASN A 662 1.36 19.23 -26.25
CA ASN A 662 2.36 19.95 -25.47
C ASN A 662 1.76 21.19 -24.79
N LEU A 663 2.32 21.53 -23.62
CA LEU A 663 2.16 22.77 -22.84
C LEU A 663 0.75 23.42 -22.80
N ALA A 664 0.11 23.41 -21.61
CA ALA A 664 -1.05 24.24 -21.24
C ALA A 664 -2.30 24.12 -22.14
N MET A 665 -2.77 22.89 -22.37
CA MET A 665 -4.09 22.62 -22.97
C MET A 665 -5.09 22.19 -21.89
N THR A 666 -6.29 22.79 -21.89
CA THR A 666 -7.42 22.38 -21.04
C THR A 666 -8.38 21.55 -21.89
N LEU A 667 -8.65 20.31 -21.47
CA LEU A 667 -9.66 19.44 -22.10
C LEU A 667 -10.98 19.53 -21.33
N GLU A 668 -12.08 19.73 -22.05
CA GLU A 668 -13.43 19.74 -21.46
C GLU A 668 -14.00 18.32 -21.31
N ASN A 669 -15.02 18.20 -20.46
CA ASN A 669 -15.72 16.94 -20.19
C ASN A 669 -16.27 16.32 -21.49
N ALA A 670 -16.06 15.00 -21.69
CA ALA A 670 -16.39 14.23 -22.90
C ALA A 670 -15.43 14.37 -24.11
N SER A 671 -14.25 14.99 -23.93
CA SER A 671 -13.17 14.93 -24.92
C SER A 671 -12.72 13.47 -25.19
N VAL A 672 -12.47 13.13 -26.45
CA VAL A 672 -12.02 11.77 -26.86
C VAL A 672 -10.61 11.84 -27.45
N ILE A 673 -9.67 11.13 -26.80
CA ILE A 673 -8.26 11.03 -27.22
C ILE A 673 -8.04 9.66 -27.86
N ALA A 674 -7.42 9.63 -29.04
CA ALA A 674 -7.15 8.38 -29.75
C ALA A 674 -6.04 7.54 -29.07
N SER A 675 -6.22 6.22 -29.11
CA SER A 675 -5.26 5.20 -28.67
C SER A 675 -3.85 5.43 -29.24
N GLY A 676 -2.82 5.27 -28.40
CA GLY A 676 -1.41 5.50 -28.78
C GLY A 676 -0.95 6.95 -28.75
N SER A 677 -1.83 7.91 -28.41
CA SER A 677 -1.42 9.30 -28.18
C SER A 677 -0.49 9.41 -26.98
N VAL A 678 0.57 10.19 -27.12
CA VAL A 678 1.47 10.51 -26.02
C VAL A 678 0.96 11.78 -25.37
N LEU A 679 0.23 11.60 -24.27
CA LEU A 679 0.10 12.65 -23.28
C LEU A 679 1.50 12.85 -22.69
N ALA A 680 2.26 13.78 -23.27
CA ALA A 680 3.45 14.24 -22.60
C ALA A 680 2.97 14.73 -21.23
N ALA A 681 3.60 14.26 -20.16
CA ALA A 681 3.37 14.86 -18.85
C ALA A 681 3.48 16.37 -19.08
N ASN A 682 2.50 17.13 -18.58
CA ASN A 682 2.73 18.56 -18.46
C ASN A 682 4.12 18.68 -17.83
N ALA A 683 5.02 19.41 -18.46
CA ALA A 683 6.34 19.63 -17.87
C ALA A 683 6.25 20.32 -16.48
N GLY A 684 5.04 20.60 -15.99
CA GLY A 684 4.71 20.61 -14.57
C GLY A 684 4.09 19.28 -14.10
N GLY A 685 4.92 18.46 -13.47
CA GLY A 685 4.78 18.31 -12.03
C GLY A 685 4.13 17.04 -11.50
N ALA A 686 4.73 15.87 -11.71
CA ALA A 686 4.68 14.80 -10.71
C ALA A 686 6.10 14.56 -10.20
N ALA A 687 6.31 14.70 -8.89
CA ALA A 687 7.59 14.45 -8.26
C ALA A 687 7.68 12.97 -7.86
N SER A 688 8.70 12.28 -8.36
CA SER A 688 9.01 10.92 -7.93
C SER A 688 9.72 10.95 -6.58
N THR A 689 9.32 10.09 -5.66
CA THR A 689 9.84 10.04 -4.29
C THR A 689 10.39 8.66 -3.96
N GLU A 690 11.48 8.61 -3.20
CA GLU A 690 12.08 7.36 -2.74
C GLU A 690 12.22 7.37 -1.21
N LEU A 691 12.08 6.18 -0.63
CA LEU A 691 12.34 5.95 0.78
C LEU A 691 13.76 5.39 0.96
N THR A 692 14.62 6.17 1.60
CA THR A 692 16.01 5.82 1.89
C THR A 692 16.23 5.66 3.39
N SER A 693 17.39 5.10 3.78
CA SER A 693 17.86 5.11 5.17
C SER A 693 16.92 4.45 6.20
N GLU A 694 16.20 3.38 5.82
CA GLU A 694 15.31 2.68 6.75
C GLU A 694 16.09 1.97 7.88
N THR A 695 15.83 2.34 9.13
CA THR A 695 16.50 1.74 10.31
C THR A 695 15.52 1.48 11.45
N THR A 696 15.78 0.45 12.28
CA THR A 696 15.06 0.27 13.55
C THR A 696 15.89 0.87 14.67
N LEU A 697 15.27 1.72 15.49
CA LEU A 697 15.85 2.22 16.72
C LEU A 697 15.10 1.64 17.92
N ARG A 698 15.84 1.45 19.00
CA ARG A 698 15.33 1.09 20.34
C ARG A 698 15.74 2.15 21.34
N LEU A 699 15.11 2.21 22.51
CA LEU A 699 15.47 3.19 23.53
C LEU A 699 16.96 3.12 23.94
N SER A 700 17.60 1.95 23.87
CA SER A 700 19.05 1.82 24.09
C SER A 700 19.93 2.55 23.07
N ASP A 701 19.40 2.82 21.87
CA ASP A 701 20.10 3.45 20.74
C ASP A 701 19.93 4.98 20.74
N LEU A 702 19.36 5.54 21.80
CA LEU A 702 19.02 6.96 21.94
C LEU A 702 20.25 7.88 21.86
N SER A 703 20.27 8.75 20.84
CA SER A 703 21.26 9.82 20.64
C SER A 703 20.58 11.19 20.66
N VAL A 704 21.27 12.21 21.19
CA VAL A 704 20.90 13.63 21.10
C VAL A 704 22.05 14.50 20.61
N LEU A 705 23.05 13.89 19.97
CA LEU A 705 24.29 14.58 19.56
C LEU A 705 24.06 15.63 18.47
N THR A 706 23.01 15.49 17.67
CA THR A 706 22.56 16.46 16.66
C THR A 706 21.14 16.95 16.98
N ALA A 707 20.69 18.03 16.33
CA ALA A 707 19.31 18.50 16.45
C ALA A 707 18.31 17.44 15.96
N ASN A 708 18.62 16.79 14.84
CA ASN A 708 17.81 15.71 14.28
C ASN A 708 17.77 14.46 15.18
N ASP A 709 18.92 14.08 15.76
CA ASP A 709 19.00 12.98 16.73
C ASP A 709 18.10 13.29 17.93
N ALA A 710 18.13 14.54 18.43
CA ALA A 710 17.30 14.96 19.55
C ALA A 710 15.79 14.92 19.24
N GLN A 711 15.38 15.23 18.01
CA GLN A 711 13.97 15.08 17.58
C GLN A 711 13.58 13.59 17.51
N THR A 712 14.44 12.76 16.93
CA THR A 712 14.26 11.31 16.89
C THR A 712 14.17 10.72 18.30
N ALA A 713 14.99 11.22 19.23
CA ALA A 713 14.98 10.83 20.63
C ALA A 713 13.66 11.12 21.34
N ILE A 714 13.00 12.25 21.03
CA ILE A 714 11.68 12.56 21.60
C ILE A 714 10.65 11.53 21.16
N VAL A 715 10.61 11.19 19.86
CA VAL A 715 9.69 10.18 19.31
C VAL A 715 9.97 8.79 19.91
N LEU A 716 11.25 8.44 20.05
CA LEU A 716 11.69 7.17 20.62
C LEU A 716 11.29 7.02 22.08
N VAL A 717 11.45 8.08 22.87
CA VAL A 717 11.05 8.11 24.28
C VAL A 717 9.53 8.08 24.42
N ASP A 718 8.78 8.74 23.53
CA ASP A 718 7.31 8.65 23.52
C ASP A 718 6.84 7.23 23.24
N ALA A 719 7.45 6.54 22.27
CA ALA A 719 7.18 5.12 22.04
C ALA A 719 7.51 4.26 23.27
N ALA A 720 8.62 4.55 23.96
CA ALA A 720 8.99 3.82 25.18
C ALA A 720 8.02 4.08 26.35
N ILE A 721 7.53 5.31 26.50
CA ILE A 721 6.52 5.65 27.51
C ILE A 721 5.22 4.90 27.23
N ASP A 722 4.79 4.82 25.97
CA ASP A 722 3.60 4.08 25.57
C ASP A 722 3.75 2.56 25.80
N ASP A 723 4.92 1.99 25.50
CA ASP A 723 5.25 0.60 25.81
C ASP A 723 5.15 0.33 27.32
N LEU A 724 5.79 1.16 28.16
CA LEU A 724 5.75 1.00 29.63
C LEU A 724 4.36 1.23 30.21
N ASN A 725 3.60 2.21 29.70
CA ASN A 725 2.21 2.42 30.11
C ASN A 725 1.34 1.22 29.76
N THR A 726 1.56 0.58 28.62
CA THR A 726 0.88 -0.67 28.25
C THR A 726 1.19 -1.78 29.24
N ILE A 727 2.46 -1.93 29.66
CA ILE A 727 2.85 -2.90 30.70
C ILE A 727 2.16 -2.57 32.03
N ARG A 728 2.15 -1.29 32.46
CA ARG A 728 1.45 -0.86 33.69
C ARG A 728 -0.04 -1.15 33.66
N ILE A 729 -0.71 -0.92 32.54
CA ILE A 729 -2.13 -1.21 32.38
C ILE A 729 -2.38 -2.73 32.57
N LYS A 730 -1.53 -3.59 32.00
CA LYS A 730 -1.64 -5.05 32.18
C LYS A 730 -1.41 -5.46 33.65
N VAL A 731 -0.41 -4.88 34.31
CA VAL A 731 -0.12 -5.12 35.74
C VAL A 731 -1.30 -4.68 36.62
N ALA A 732 -1.84 -3.48 36.41
CA ALA A 732 -2.99 -2.96 37.16
C ALA A 732 -4.27 -3.79 36.92
N ALA A 733 -4.52 -4.22 35.68
CA ALA A 733 -5.64 -5.10 35.38
C ALA A 733 -5.51 -6.44 36.14
N THR A 734 -4.30 -7.02 36.18
CA THR A 734 -4.01 -8.24 36.91
C THR A 734 -4.15 -8.04 38.42
N GLN A 735 -3.69 -6.91 38.97
CA GLN A 735 -3.89 -6.55 40.37
C GLN A 735 -5.38 -6.50 40.74
N ASN A 736 -6.20 -5.87 39.91
CA ASN A 736 -7.65 -5.82 40.09
C ASN A 736 -8.29 -7.22 40.08
N GLN A 737 -7.81 -8.12 39.23
CA GLN A 737 -8.27 -9.52 39.22
C GLN A 737 -7.93 -10.23 40.54
N PHE A 738 -6.72 -10.06 41.08
CA PHE A 738 -6.37 -10.62 42.39
C PHE A 738 -7.22 -10.04 43.51
N ILE A 739 -7.47 -8.72 43.55
CA ILE A 739 -8.32 -8.07 44.56
C ILE A 739 -9.75 -8.62 44.50
N ALA A 740 -10.33 -8.73 43.29
CA ALA A 740 -11.66 -9.31 43.11
C ALA A 740 -11.69 -10.77 43.59
N ASN A 741 -10.65 -11.55 43.29
CA ASN A 741 -10.56 -12.92 43.73
C ASN A 741 -10.42 -13.03 45.27
N VAL A 742 -9.63 -12.18 45.91
CA VAL A 742 -9.55 -12.12 47.40
C VAL A 742 -10.93 -11.88 48.01
N SER A 743 -11.71 -10.94 47.46
CA SER A 743 -13.07 -10.65 47.93
C SER A 743 -14.01 -11.86 47.77
N ASN A 744 -13.95 -12.54 46.61
CA ASN A 744 -14.74 -13.74 46.33
C ASN A 744 -14.37 -14.90 47.27
N LEU A 745 -13.07 -15.18 47.41
CA LEU A 745 -12.58 -16.25 48.28
C LEU A 745 -12.86 -15.97 49.75
N SER A 746 -12.77 -14.71 50.19
CA SER A 746 -13.11 -14.32 51.57
C SER A 746 -14.59 -14.59 51.87
N SER A 747 -15.47 -14.25 50.92
CA SER A 747 -16.90 -14.56 51.02
C SER A 747 -17.15 -16.07 51.03
N ALA A 748 -16.48 -16.82 50.16
CA ALA A 748 -16.58 -18.28 50.13
C ALA A 748 -16.06 -18.92 51.44
N GLN A 749 -14.94 -18.41 51.98
CA GLN A 749 -14.38 -18.84 53.25
C GLN A 749 -15.36 -18.59 54.40
N LEU A 750 -15.97 -17.40 54.48
CA LEU A 750 -16.96 -17.07 55.49
C LEU A 750 -18.19 -17.98 55.38
N ASN A 751 -18.70 -18.22 54.17
CA ASN A 751 -19.84 -19.10 53.96
C ASN A 751 -19.54 -20.54 54.40
N VAL A 752 -18.35 -21.06 54.07
CA VAL A 752 -17.91 -22.39 54.49
C VAL A 752 -17.67 -22.46 55.99
N GLN A 753 -17.10 -21.41 56.60
CA GLN A 753 -16.93 -21.31 58.06
C GLN A 753 -18.27 -21.26 58.81
N ASN A 754 -19.25 -20.52 58.29
CA ASN A 754 -20.60 -20.49 58.84
C ASN A 754 -21.29 -21.86 58.71
N ALA A 755 -21.12 -22.54 57.57
CA ALA A 755 -21.64 -23.90 57.39
C ALA A 755 -20.96 -24.90 58.35
N TYR A 756 -19.65 -24.76 58.58
CA TYR A 756 -18.91 -25.55 59.57
C TYR A 756 -19.43 -25.31 60.99
N SER A 757 -19.55 -24.04 61.40
CA SER A 757 -20.06 -23.62 62.71
C SER A 757 -21.49 -24.15 62.95
N ASN A 758 -22.39 -24.06 61.98
CA ASN A 758 -23.75 -24.60 62.10
C ASN A 758 -23.80 -26.14 62.34
N ILE A 759 -22.77 -26.87 61.89
CA ILE A 759 -22.68 -28.32 62.10
C ILE A 759 -22.01 -28.64 63.44
N MET A 760 -20.96 -27.88 63.78
CA MET A 760 -20.06 -28.20 64.87
C MET A 760 -20.40 -27.50 66.18
N ASP A 761 -20.93 -26.29 66.17
CA ASP A 761 -21.13 -25.50 67.40
C ASP A 761 -22.39 -25.96 68.15
N ILE A 762 -22.35 -25.84 69.49
CA ILE A 762 -23.52 -26.10 70.33
C ILE A 762 -24.43 -24.88 70.45
N ASP A 763 -25.73 -25.14 70.59
CA ASP A 763 -26.63 -24.18 71.21
C ASP A 763 -26.39 -24.23 72.73
N PHE A 764 -25.62 -23.26 73.25
CA PHE A 764 -25.30 -23.17 74.66
C PHE A 764 -26.54 -23.08 75.56
N ALA A 765 -27.62 -22.42 75.12
CA ALA A 765 -28.82 -22.27 75.92
C ALA A 765 -29.55 -23.61 76.05
N GLU A 766 -29.68 -24.34 74.94
CA GLU A 766 -30.28 -25.67 74.92
C GLU A 766 -29.44 -26.68 75.71
N GLU A 767 -28.12 -26.75 75.47
CA GLU A 767 -27.24 -27.72 76.13
C GLU A 767 -27.10 -27.42 77.64
N THR A 768 -27.16 -26.15 78.06
CA THR A 768 -27.20 -25.78 79.49
C THR A 768 -28.50 -26.23 80.16
N SER A 769 -29.64 -26.13 79.47
CA SER A 769 -30.92 -26.66 79.95
C SER A 769 -30.88 -28.18 80.10
N ILE A 770 -30.30 -28.89 79.13
CA ILE A 770 -30.09 -30.34 79.18
C ILE A 770 -29.16 -30.70 80.34
N PHE A 771 -28.03 -30.02 80.48
CA PHE A 771 -27.10 -30.21 81.59
C PHE A 771 -27.80 -30.04 82.95
N SER A 772 -28.56 -28.96 83.13
CA SER A 772 -29.31 -28.69 84.37
C SER A 772 -30.33 -29.80 84.66
N LYS A 773 -31.10 -30.21 83.64
CA LYS A 773 -32.05 -31.33 83.73
C LYS A 773 -31.35 -32.64 84.11
N MET A 774 -30.23 -32.97 83.47
CA MET A 774 -29.47 -34.20 83.74
C MET A 774 -28.82 -34.16 85.12
N ASN A 775 -28.35 -33.01 85.59
CA ASN A 775 -27.80 -32.85 86.93
C ASN A 775 -28.87 -33.11 87.99
N VAL A 776 -30.07 -32.54 87.82
CA VAL A 776 -31.22 -32.83 88.69
C VAL A 776 -31.63 -34.31 88.63
N LEU A 777 -31.58 -34.94 87.45
CA LEU A 777 -31.88 -36.38 87.28
C LEU A 777 -30.83 -37.30 87.95
N VAL A 778 -29.54 -36.94 87.90
CA VAL A 778 -28.49 -37.69 88.60
C VAL A 778 -28.65 -37.55 90.12
N GLN A 779 -28.96 -36.33 90.62
CA GLN A 779 -29.23 -36.11 92.03
C GLN A 779 -30.48 -36.88 92.49
N SER A 780 -31.61 -36.74 91.79
CA SER A 780 -32.88 -37.43 92.10
C SER A 780 -32.79 -38.95 91.91
N GLY A 781 -32.07 -39.43 90.90
CA GLY A 781 -31.79 -40.85 90.68
C GLY A 781 -30.95 -41.46 91.79
N GLY A 782 -29.99 -40.70 92.35
CA GLY A 782 -29.24 -41.10 93.54
C GLY A 782 -30.13 -41.27 94.78
N PHE A 783 -31.06 -40.34 95.00
CA PHE A 783 -32.08 -40.46 96.05
C PHE A 783 -33.02 -41.64 95.81
N ALA A 784 -33.49 -41.84 94.57
CA ALA A 784 -34.38 -42.93 94.19
C ALA A 784 -33.72 -44.31 94.32
N LEU A 785 -32.43 -44.44 93.97
CA LEU A 785 -31.64 -45.66 94.19
C LEU A 785 -31.50 -45.96 95.69
N THR A 786 -31.25 -44.94 96.50
CA THR A 786 -31.18 -45.06 97.96
C THR A 786 -32.54 -45.50 98.54
N GLN A 787 -33.65 -44.94 98.03
CA GLN A 787 -35.02 -45.29 98.43
C GLN A 787 -35.44 -46.70 97.98
N ALA A 788 -35.09 -47.11 96.76
CA ALA A 788 -35.40 -48.45 96.22
C ALA A 788 -34.62 -49.56 96.94
N ASN A 789 -33.38 -49.28 97.36
CA ASN A 789 -32.63 -50.15 98.24
C ASN A 789 -33.29 -50.23 99.62
N ALA A 790 -33.67 -49.10 100.22
CA ALA A 790 -34.35 -49.06 101.52
C ALA A 790 -35.71 -49.79 101.55
N MET A 791 -36.51 -49.68 100.48
CA MET A 791 -37.79 -50.42 100.36
C MET A 791 -37.57 -51.94 100.34
N THR A 792 -36.49 -52.41 99.70
CA THR A 792 -36.17 -53.84 99.65
C THR A 792 -35.65 -54.34 100.99
N THR A 793 -34.85 -53.53 101.71
CA THR A 793 -34.44 -53.82 103.09
C THR A 793 -35.64 -53.86 104.03
N ASN A 794 -36.57 -52.91 103.95
CA ASN A 794 -37.78 -52.90 104.77
C ASN A 794 -38.70 -54.12 104.52
N VAL A 795 -38.79 -54.59 103.27
CA VAL A 795 -39.54 -55.81 102.92
C VAL A 795 -38.81 -57.07 103.40
N LEU A 796 -37.47 -57.10 103.33
CA LEU A 796 -36.65 -58.17 103.90
C LEU A 796 -36.75 -58.21 105.44
N ASP A 797 -36.78 -57.05 106.10
CA ASP A 797 -36.97 -56.92 107.55
C ASP A 797 -38.38 -57.37 107.98
N LEU A 798 -39.41 -57.10 107.17
CA LEU A 798 -40.79 -57.60 107.39
C LEU A 798 -40.91 -59.12 107.18
N LEU A 799 -40.16 -59.70 106.24
CA LEU A 799 -40.14 -61.15 106.00
C LEU A 799 -39.25 -61.92 106.99
N GLN A 800 -38.16 -61.32 107.49
CA GLN A 800 -37.29 -61.90 108.52
C GLN A 800 -37.84 -61.68 109.94
N GLY A 801 -38.58 -60.59 110.19
CA GLY A 801 -39.29 -60.35 111.44
C GLY A 801 -40.50 -61.27 111.68
N GLY A 802 -40.96 -61.98 110.64
CA GLY A 802 -42.05 -62.95 110.74
C GLY A 802 -41.67 -64.34 111.25
N SER A 803 -40.39 -64.63 111.52
CA SER A 803 -39.94 -65.94 112.04
C SER A 803 -39.34 -65.91 113.45
N ALA A 804 -39.59 -64.85 114.23
CA ALA A 804 -39.11 -64.73 115.61
C ALA A 804 -40.25 -64.62 116.65
N SER A 805 -41.38 -65.28 116.40
CA SER A 805 -42.38 -65.60 117.43
C SER A 805 -43.01 -66.97 117.20
N ASN A 806 -42.26 -68.03 117.55
CA ASN A 806 -42.74 -69.22 118.26
C ASN A 806 -41.57 -70.12 118.61
#